data_AF-D3UHI6-F1
#
_entry.id   AF-D3UHI6-F1
#
_cell.length_a   1.000
_cell.length_b   1.000
_cell.length_c   1.000
_cell.angle_alpha   90.00
_cell.angle_beta   90.00
_cell.angle_gamma   90.00
#
_symmetry.space_group_name_H-M   'P 1'
#
loop_
_entity.id
_entity.type
_entity.pdbx_description
1 polymer ?
#
loop_
_entity_poly.entity_id
_entity_poly.type
_entity_poly.pdbx_seq_one_letter_code
_entity_poly.pdbx_strand_id
1 'polypeptide(L)'
;MAKKILFVCLGNICRSPLAEGMAREYVRQRGLDWEIDSAGTSGYHSGEPPHVYSIQVAAEYGIDISNLRSAKITPYTRADLFIVMDDSNAQDLISMGIPKHKVCKMGDFGLGGMDIPDPYYKGLEGFYEVYELLEKSLPLCIDKLAKKEAFSEDIHRLYAEIEYRDREIFGLYDALPDSAFGLLLQDICKRAKLPKNANITHALKDRFIQLKEGPILQELKNLGKNQEEILQIQALLFEEVEKFTQERHQKILDFIEKEELLSGFYRALLVGVDRVGVAMNAFAKAWQKALFAEIYPMLEKSYSQEQIFSNLQKTMEREFDGKKWIFSDRSYSIPKIKKDIPKDRKEHFPDLEILPYASAFEKEGQEVILHLEDLISSLREENDEIYGQKEQYIAYFKALKKAFGTKDRESLIANWQEVDALWMEIKTPIQIGHPFEYYEDKYRHATAPEWDVRLARTQKEDTVSTSLKHCFEFFAQKIDASESLCAFTRSALEKVQSYHAIPALFYGSNYNGLFSAQVVPNDEKITKSYGKKIFAFPDRILEMMRNKPKMQISFETFGKARMQRYYELILHQEKLWYEIYKITTNGHEYGHILWMEEDTQVKMNASGMFKNIEEFKATSGGLCGFFLSNRGEGALFQEVLFDTLMRAVGLIAWREQDEVLPYYYEGLMHLCGGFDSGVLDFDRDRKETRLQIHSQEFPRLREWYLEYYQKLAKHYADKKDAKIYVDFFIEGKDPISRKCREFVQWYWEQYQSMGRELWQGEFLNQGGF
;
A
#
# COMPACT_ATOMS: atom_id res chain seq x y z
N MET A 1 -1.32 11.24 26.46
CA MET A 1 -1.12 10.42 27.68
C MET A 1 0.39 10.26 27.83
N ALA A 2 0.90 10.32 29.05
CA ALA A 2 2.30 10.05 29.33
C ALA A 2 2.66 8.63 28.86
N LYS A 3 3.85 8.46 28.28
CA LYS A 3 4.33 7.17 27.78
C LYS A 3 4.67 6.25 28.96
N LYS A 4 4.19 5.01 28.93
CA LYS A 4 4.39 4.05 30.02
C LYS A 4 5.42 2.99 29.68
N ILE A 5 6.50 2.92 30.44
CA ILE A 5 7.56 1.91 30.33
C ILE A 5 7.54 1.01 31.57
N LEU A 6 7.53 -0.31 31.34
CA LEU A 6 7.51 -1.31 32.39
C LEU A 6 8.78 -2.17 32.36
N PHE A 7 9.58 -2.13 33.43
CA PHE A 7 10.73 -3.02 33.59
C PHE A 7 10.29 -4.38 34.14
N VAL A 8 10.71 -5.47 33.51
CA VAL A 8 10.22 -6.82 33.83
C VAL A 8 11.36 -7.77 34.15
N CYS A 9 11.26 -8.46 35.29
CA CYS A 9 12.10 -9.61 35.61
C CYS A 9 11.28 -10.78 36.14
N LEU A 10 11.91 -11.85 36.64
CA LEU A 10 11.19 -13.01 37.16
C LEU A 10 10.35 -12.71 38.41
N GLY A 11 10.97 -12.16 39.46
CA GLY A 11 10.36 -12.00 40.79
C GLY A 11 9.97 -10.58 41.19
N ASN A 12 10.42 -9.56 40.44
CA ASN A 12 10.19 -8.14 40.72
C ASN A 12 10.59 -7.67 42.14
N ILE A 13 11.70 -8.22 42.63
CA ILE A 13 12.30 -7.80 43.90
C ILE A 13 13.77 -7.39 43.74
N CYS A 14 14.50 -7.91 42.75
CA CYS A 14 15.94 -7.65 42.58
C CYS A 14 16.22 -6.64 41.45
N ARG A 15 16.12 -7.12 40.19
CA ARG A 15 16.59 -6.42 38.97
C ARG A 15 15.63 -5.31 38.51
N SER A 16 14.36 -5.63 38.32
CA SER A 16 13.40 -4.67 37.76
C SER A 16 13.02 -3.50 38.69
N PRO A 17 12.94 -3.65 40.03
CA PRO A 17 12.78 -2.48 40.91
C PRO A 17 13.99 -1.54 40.92
N LEU A 18 15.20 -2.11 40.78
CA LEU A 18 16.44 -1.31 40.69
C LEU A 18 16.44 -0.49 39.40
N ALA A 19 16.09 -1.12 38.27
CA ALA A 19 15.92 -0.44 36.99
C ALA A 19 14.82 0.65 37.03
N GLU A 20 13.68 0.39 37.68
CA GLU A 20 12.61 1.38 37.86
C GLU A 20 13.11 2.63 38.60
N GLY A 21 13.80 2.46 39.73
CA GLY A 21 14.35 3.59 40.50
C GLY A 21 15.33 4.42 39.70
N MET A 22 16.29 3.77 39.05
CA MET A 22 17.29 4.42 38.18
C MET A 22 16.64 5.15 37.00
N ALA A 23 15.65 4.53 36.35
CA ALA A 23 14.95 5.11 35.22
C ALA A 23 14.07 6.30 35.61
N ARG A 24 13.35 6.24 36.72
CA ARG A 24 12.56 7.38 37.23
C ARG A 24 13.43 8.62 37.40
N GLU A 25 14.60 8.46 38.01
CA GLU A 25 15.52 9.58 38.21
C GLU A 25 16.09 10.09 36.87
N TYR A 26 16.51 9.20 35.97
CA TYR A 26 17.05 9.61 34.67
C TYR A 26 16.02 10.31 33.77
N VAL A 27 14.80 9.78 33.69
CA VAL A 27 13.66 10.39 32.98
C VAL A 27 13.35 11.78 33.52
N ARG A 28 13.32 11.92 34.85
CA ARG A 28 13.10 13.20 35.53
C ARG A 28 14.20 14.21 35.19
N GLN A 29 15.47 13.79 35.20
CA GLN A 29 16.60 14.66 34.82
C GLN A 29 16.54 15.10 33.35
N ARG A 30 16.01 14.26 32.46
CA ARG A 30 15.80 14.58 31.04
C ARG A 30 14.51 15.36 30.76
N GLY A 31 13.66 15.61 31.76
CA GLY A 31 12.40 16.33 31.58
C GLY A 31 11.39 15.56 30.73
N LEU A 32 11.46 14.23 30.69
CA LEU A 32 10.55 13.38 29.94
C LEU A 32 9.29 13.10 30.77
N ASP A 33 8.10 13.27 30.18
CA ASP A 33 6.81 12.96 30.80
C ASP A 33 6.46 11.46 30.63
N TRP A 34 7.28 10.59 31.24
CA TRP A 34 7.11 9.14 31.16
C TRP A 34 6.71 8.54 32.51
N GLU A 35 5.75 7.61 32.48
CA GLU A 35 5.38 6.77 33.60
C GLU A 35 6.28 5.53 33.61
N ILE A 36 7.04 5.37 34.70
CA ILE A 36 8.02 4.29 34.85
C ILE A 36 7.61 3.38 36.00
N ASP A 37 7.43 2.09 35.71
CA ASP A 37 7.05 1.05 36.68
C ASP A 37 7.88 -0.22 36.49
N SER A 38 7.71 -1.19 37.39
CA SER A 38 8.23 -2.56 37.22
C SER A 38 7.24 -3.65 37.60
N ALA A 39 7.44 -4.85 37.04
CA ALA A 39 6.63 -6.04 37.31
C ALA A 39 7.43 -7.34 37.18
N GLY A 40 6.82 -8.45 37.62
CA GLY A 40 7.40 -9.80 37.66
C GLY A 40 6.58 -10.83 36.89
N THR A 41 7.22 -11.78 36.19
CA THR A 41 6.52 -12.82 35.42
C THR A 41 5.93 -13.93 36.31
N SER A 42 6.60 -14.28 37.42
CA SER A 42 6.18 -15.38 38.31
C SER A 42 5.04 -15.01 39.26
N GLY A 43 5.12 -13.82 39.87
CA GLY A 43 4.26 -13.39 40.98
C GLY A 43 4.65 -13.97 42.35
N TYR A 44 5.80 -14.64 42.49
CA TYR A 44 6.22 -15.29 43.75
C TYR A 44 6.29 -14.35 44.95
N HIS A 45 6.61 -13.08 44.71
CA HIS A 45 6.86 -12.07 45.75
C HIS A 45 5.80 -10.97 45.77
N SER A 46 4.59 -11.21 45.23
CA SER A 46 3.59 -10.16 45.04
C SER A 46 3.27 -9.43 46.36
N GLY A 47 3.44 -8.09 46.36
CA GLY A 47 3.26 -7.23 47.53
C GLY A 47 4.48 -7.09 48.43
N GLU A 48 5.56 -7.85 48.22
CA GLU A 48 6.80 -7.71 48.98
C GLU A 48 7.59 -6.46 48.55
N PRO A 49 8.37 -5.83 49.44
CA PRO A 49 9.32 -4.78 49.06
C PRO A 49 10.47 -5.35 48.20
N PRO A 50 11.25 -4.51 47.50
CA PRO A 50 12.47 -4.94 46.85
C PRO A 50 13.43 -5.62 47.83
N HIS A 51 14.29 -6.47 47.29
CA HIS A 51 15.30 -7.18 48.06
C HIS A 51 16.20 -6.17 48.80
N VAL A 52 16.57 -6.49 50.04
CA VAL A 52 17.33 -5.59 50.91
C VAL A 52 18.63 -5.10 50.27
N TYR A 53 19.32 -5.95 49.49
CA TYR A 53 20.53 -5.56 48.76
C TYR A 53 20.26 -4.67 47.55
N SER A 54 19.12 -4.79 46.86
CA SER A 54 18.74 -3.81 45.83
C SER A 54 18.46 -2.45 46.45
N ILE A 55 17.77 -2.41 47.61
CA ILE A 55 17.53 -1.17 48.36
C ILE A 55 18.86 -0.56 48.80
N GLN A 56 19.75 -1.37 49.37
CA GLN A 56 21.06 -0.92 49.83
C GLN A 56 21.88 -0.32 48.69
N VAL A 57 22.05 -1.05 47.58
CA VAL A 57 22.83 -0.59 46.44
C VAL A 57 22.20 0.66 45.83
N ALA A 58 20.89 0.70 45.61
CA ALA A 58 20.21 1.90 45.09
C ALA A 58 20.46 3.14 45.99
N ALA A 59 20.35 2.97 47.30
CA ALA A 59 20.51 4.06 48.26
C ALA A 59 21.94 4.63 48.28
N GLU A 60 22.96 3.80 48.06
CA GLU A 60 24.37 4.24 47.95
C GLU A 60 24.57 5.23 46.79
N TYR A 61 23.76 5.13 45.73
CA TYR A 61 23.75 6.04 44.59
C TYR A 61 22.62 7.08 44.64
N GLY A 62 21.99 7.27 45.80
CA GLY A 62 20.98 8.32 46.03
C GLY A 62 19.59 8.01 45.49
N ILE A 63 19.28 6.74 45.19
CA ILE A 63 17.99 6.30 44.65
C ILE A 63 17.22 5.54 45.74
N ASP A 64 16.03 6.01 46.11
CA ASP A 64 15.16 5.31 47.05
C ASP A 64 14.13 4.43 46.32
N ILE A 65 14.28 3.11 46.45
CA ILE A 65 13.33 2.11 45.94
C ILE A 65 12.56 1.38 47.06
N SER A 66 12.74 1.76 48.33
CA SER A 66 12.17 1.05 49.49
C SER A 66 10.63 1.02 49.51
N ASN A 67 10.00 1.98 48.85
CA ASN A 67 8.55 2.11 48.73
C ASN A 67 7.95 1.33 47.56
N LEU A 68 8.77 0.80 46.64
CA LEU A 68 8.28 -0.04 45.55
C LEU A 68 7.70 -1.35 46.10
N ARG A 69 6.79 -1.98 45.37
CA ARG A 69 6.18 -3.26 45.76
C ARG A 69 6.12 -4.17 44.56
N SER A 70 6.51 -5.43 44.76
CA SER A 70 6.51 -6.43 43.70
C SER A 70 5.08 -6.63 43.19
N ALA A 71 4.92 -6.56 41.87
CA ALA A 71 3.65 -6.75 41.18
C ALA A 71 3.78 -7.84 40.12
N LYS A 72 2.73 -8.65 39.96
CA LYS A 72 2.68 -9.66 38.91
C LYS A 72 2.21 -9.05 37.59
N ILE A 73 2.89 -9.36 36.50
CA ILE A 73 2.43 -9.03 35.15
C ILE A 73 1.26 -9.92 34.74
N THR A 74 0.31 -9.36 33.99
CA THR A 74 -0.86 -10.07 33.48
C THR A 74 -1.05 -9.78 32.00
N PRO A 75 -1.82 -10.61 31.26
CA PRO A 75 -2.19 -10.29 29.87
C PRO A 75 -2.93 -8.95 29.70
N TYR A 76 -3.48 -8.40 30.79
CA TYR A 76 -4.19 -7.12 30.80
C TYR A 76 -3.29 -5.93 31.17
N THR A 77 -2.04 -6.19 31.55
CA THR A 77 -1.07 -5.14 31.89
C THR A 77 -0.77 -4.32 30.64
N ARG A 78 -1.01 -3.00 30.73
CA ARG A 78 -0.78 -2.08 29.62
C ARG A 78 0.49 -1.28 29.85
N ALA A 79 1.37 -1.31 28.86
CA ALA A 79 2.52 -0.44 28.72
C ALA A 79 2.74 -0.16 27.23
N ASP A 80 3.42 0.94 26.92
CA ASP A 80 3.89 1.22 25.57
C ASP A 80 5.11 0.34 25.23
N LEU A 81 5.96 0.08 26.23
CA LEU A 81 7.11 -0.81 26.09
C LEU A 81 7.38 -1.62 27.37
N PHE A 82 7.77 -2.89 27.19
CA PHE A 82 8.24 -3.78 28.23
C PHE A 82 9.74 -3.98 28.05
N ILE A 83 10.54 -3.60 29.06
CA ILE A 83 11.99 -3.78 29.04
C ILE A 83 12.35 -4.94 29.96
N VAL A 84 12.74 -6.06 29.37
CA VAL A 84 13.04 -7.31 30.08
C VAL A 84 14.52 -7.40 30.44
N MET A 85 14.82 -8.16 31.50
CA MET A 85 16.18 -8.35 31.98
C MET A 85 16.90 -9.51 31.29
N ASP A 86 16.18 -10.53 30.82
CA ASP A 86 16.72 -11.71 30.17
C ASP A 86 15.76 -12.28 29.10
N ASP A 87 16.25 -13.22 28.28
CA ASP A 87 15.48 -13.85 27.20
C ASP A 87 14.30 -14.69 27.71
N SER A 88 14.40 -15.28 28.92
CA SER A 88 13.30 -16.04 29.51
C SER A 88 12.12 -15.13 29.82
N ASN A 89 12.38 -13.93 30.34
CA ASN A 89 11.34 -12.93 30.59
C ASN A 89 10.68 -12.49 29.29
N ALA A 90 11.43 -12.33 28.19
CA ALA A 90 10.84 -12.03 26.88
C ALA A 90 9.87 -13.13 26.43
N GLN A 91 10.31 -14.40 26.52
CA GLN A 91 9.50 -15.55 26.14
C GLN A 91 8.24 -15.67 26.98
N ASP A 92 8.32 -15.42 28.29
CA ASP A 92 7.17 -15.40 29.19
C ASP A 92 6.12 -14.38 28.72
N LEU A 93 6.53 -13.14 28.43
CA LEU A 93 5.61 -12.08 28.00
C LEU A 93 4.95 -12.39 26.66
N ILE A 94 5.73 -12.86 25.69
CA ILE A 94 5.22 -13.24 24.37
C ILE A 94 4.22 -14.40 24.51
N SER A 95 4.52 -15.38 25.37
CA SER A 95 3.62 -16.51 25.64
C SER A 95 2.33 -16.09 26.35
N MET A 96 2.35 -14.99 27.12
CA MET A 96 1.16 -14.38 27.72
C MET A 96 0.30 -13.57 26.72
N GLY A 97 0.76 -13.42 25.47
CA GLY A 97 0.06 -12.64 24.44
C GLY A 97 0.47 -11.17 24.36
N ILE A 98 1.55 -10.76 25.06
CA ILE A 98 2.13 -9.43 24.85
C ILE A 98 2.77 -9.39 23.45
N PRO A 99 2.46 -8.39 22.61
CA PRO A 99 3.02 -8.33 21.27
C PRO A 99 4.56 -8.23 21.29
N LYS A 100 5.23 -9.09 20.52
CA LYS A 100 6.69 -9.17 20.45
C LYS A 100 7.37 -7.82 20.18
N HIS A 101 6.76 -6.97 19.36
CA HIS A 101 7.30 -5.65 19.01
C HIS A 101 7.32 -4.64 20.19
N LYS A 102 6.61 -4.94 21.28
CA LYS A 102 6.61 -4.13 22.51
C LYS A 102 7.62 -4.62 23.55
N VAL A 103 8.34 -5.70 23.29
CA VAL A 103 9.29 -6.31 24.22
C VAL A 103 10.72 -6.02 23.76
N CYS A 104 11.52 -5.40 24.61
CA CYS A 104 12.95 -5.13 24.36
C CYS A 104 13.79 -5.64 25.52
N LYS A 105 15.02 -6.09 25.26
CA LYS A 105 15.93 -6.55 26.31
C LYS A 105 16.87 -5.42 26.73
N MET A 106 17.08 -5.25 28.04
CA MET A 106 17.98 -4.20 28.55
C MET A 106 19.42 -4.35 28.02
N GLY A 107 19.88 -5.60 27.85
CA GLY A 107 21.18 -5.91 27.27
C GLY A 107 21.41 -5.41 25.85
N ASP A 108 20.34 -5.14 25.09
CA ASP A 108 20.44 -4.63 23.72
C ASP A 108 21.01 -3.20 23.68
N PHE A 109 21.05 -2.51 24.82
CA PHE A 109 21.50 -1.13 24.95
C PHE A 109 22.91 -1.09 25.54
N GLY A 110 23.93 -1.09 24.67
CA GLY A 110 25.33 -0.91 25.07
C GLY A 110 26.02 -2.12 25.70
N LEU A 111 25.33 -3.27 25.81
CA LEU A 111 25.86 -4.50 26.41
C LEU A 111 25.92 -5.70 25.45
N GLY A 112 25.73 -5.48 24.14
CA GLY A 112 25.86 -6.53 23.13
C GLY A 112 24.79 -7.63 23.23
N GLY A 113 23.61 -7.33 23.77
CA GLY A 113 22.50 -8.28 23.89
C GLY A 113 22.64 -9.29 25.03
N MET A 114 23.55 -9.07 25.98
CA MET A 114 23.71 -9.95 27.14
C MET A 114 22.52 -9.88 28.10
N ASP A 115 22.27 -10.97 28.83
CA ASP A 115 21.27 -10.95 29.90
C ASP A 115 21.78 -10.21 31.13
N ILE A 116 20.88 -9.52 31.84
CA ILE A 116 21.14 -8.95 33.16
C ILE A 116 20.99 -10.10 34.19
N PRO A 117 22.08 -10.55 34.82
CA PRO A 117 22.10 -11.78 35.60
C PRO A 117 21.22 -11.68 36.85
N ASP A 118 20.55 -12.77 37.23
CA ASP A 118 19.79 -12.81 38.48
C ASP A 118 20.73 -12.83 39.70
N PRO A 119 20.67 -11.83 40.61
CA PRO A 119 21.59 -11.74 41.74
C PRO A 119 21.10 -12.49 42.98
N TYR A 120 19.91 -13.11 42.96
CA TYR A 120 19.23 -13.61 44.17
C TYR A 120 20.08 -14.53 45.06
N TYR A 121 20.96 -15.36 44.47
CA TYR A 121 21.86 -16.27 45.18
C TYR A 121 23.34 -15.83 45.19
N LYS A 122 23.64 -14.59 44.77
CA LYS A 122 25.01 -14.11 44.52
C LYS A 122 25.60 -13.22 45.61
N GLY A 123 24.90 -13.02 46.74
CA GLY A 123 25.34 -12.06 47.76
C GLY A 123 25.28 -10.60 47.27
N LEU A 124 25.82 -9.66 48.05
CA LEU A 124 25.75 -8.22 47.77
C LEU A 124 26.49 -7.85 46.47
N GLU A 125 27.61 -8.52 46.18
CA GLU A 125 28.44 -8.31 45.00
C GLU A 125 27.65 -8.53 43.70
N GLY A 126 26.75 -9.50 43.67
CA GLY A 126 25.87 -9.73 42.51
C GLY A 126 24.90 -8.57 42.26
N PHE A 127 24.49 -7.83 43.30
CA PHE A 127 23.63 -6.67 43.14
C PHE A 127 24.40 -5.45 42.62
N TYR A 128 25.68 -5.28 43.01
CA TYR A 128 26.56 -4.29 42.38
C TYR A 128 26.80 -4.60 40.89
N GLU A 129 27.03 -5.87 40.54
CA GLU A 129 27.16 -6.29 39.13
C GLU A 129 25.91 -5.88 38.32
N VAL A 130 24.71 -6.14 38.85
CA VAL A 130 23.46 -5.73 38.19
C VAL A 130 23.36 -4.21 38.08
N TYR A 131 23.69 -3.46 39.15
CA TYR A 131 23.66 -2.00 39.13
C TYR A 131 24.59 -1.44 38.04
N GLU A 132 25.84 -1.90 37.96
CA GLU A 132 26.80 -1.45 36.96
C GLU A 132 26.34 -1.71 35.52
N LEU A 133 25.69 -2.86 35.28
CA LEU A 133 25.13 -3.18 33.96
C LEU A 133 23.95 -2.25 33.63
N LEU A 134 23.07 -1.98 34.60
CA LEU A 134 21.96 -1.04 34.43
C LEU A 134 22.46 0.39 34.23
N GLU A 135 23.47 0.83 34.98
CA GLU A 135 24.06 2.18 34.86
C GLU A 135 24.62 2.43 33.45
N LYS A 136 25.21 1.41 32.83
CA LYS A 136 25.73 1.48 31.44
C LYS A 136 24.61 1.45 30.39
N SER A 137 23.57 0.64 30.59
CA SER A 137 22.57 0.35 29.54
C SER A 137 21.35 1.27 29.57
N LEU A 138 20.89 1.65 30.76
CA LEU A 138 19.64 2.38 30.97
C LEU A 138 19.64 3.80 30.36
N PRO A 139 20.71 4.61 30.48
CA PRO A 139 20.81 5.90 29.79
C PRO A 139 20.67 5.77 28.27
N LEU A 140 21.36 4.80 27.68
CA LEU A 140 21.31 4.53 26.23
C LEU A 140 19.91 4.07 25.79
N CYS A 141 19.26 3.26 26.62
CA CYS A 141 17.89 2.83 26.41
C CYS A 141 16.93 4.02 26.38
N ILE A 142 16.93 4.85 27.42
CA ILE A 142 16.03 6.00 27.54
C ILE A 142 16.28 7.01 26.41
N ASP A 143 17.55 7.33 26.12
CA ASP A 143 17.89 8.29 25.06
C ASP A 143 17.44 7.83 23.68
N LYS A 144 17.63 6.54 23.37
CA LYS A 144 17.17 5.96 22.09
C LYS A 144 15.65 6.01 21.99
N LEU A 145 14.94 5.70 23.08
CA LEU A 145 13.48 5.76 23.11
C LEU A 145 12.94 7.19 23.01
N ALA A 146 13.64 8.17 23.58
CA ALA A 146 13.28 9.59 23.49
C ALA A 146 13.51 10.13 22.07
N LYS A 147 14.63 9.80 21.43
CA LYS A 147 14.89 10.14 20.02
C LYS A 147 13.84 9.54 19.08
N LYS A 148 13.44 8.29 19.32
CA LYS A 148 12.39 7.62 18.52
C LYS A 148 11.01 8.26 18.70
N GLU A 149 10.71 8.74 19.91
CA GLU A 149 9.46 9.47 20.19
C GLU A 149 9.45 10.86 19.54
N ALA A 150 10.54 11.62 19.66
CA ALA A 150 10.68 12.90 18.97
C ALA A 150 10.54 12.73 17.44
N PHE A 151 11.22 11.73 16.87
CA PHE A 151 11.06 11.40 15.45
C PHE A 151 9.63 11.00 15.09
N SER A 152 8.95 10.23 15.94
CA SER A 152 7.54 9.88 15.73
C SER A 152 6.65 11.13 15.69
N GLU A 153 6.92 12.13 16.53
CA GLU A 153 6.19 13.39 16.53
C GLU A 153 6.48 14.20 15.27
N ASP A 154 7.74 14.26 14.83
CA ASP A 154 8.10 14.89 13.55
C ASP A 154 7.38 14.24 12.37
N ILE A 155 7.29 12.91 12.36
CA ILE A 155 6.51 12.17 11.34
C ILE A 155 5.03 12.55 11.42
N HIS A 156 4.43 12.68 12.61
CA HIS A 156 3.04 13.12 12.74
C HIS A 156 2.83 14.54 12.20
N ARG A 157 3.74 15.48 12.52
CA ARG A 157 3.68 16.86 12.03
C ARG A 157 3.81 16.92 10.51
N LEU A 158 4.76 16.17 9.95
CA LEU A 158 4.95 16.08 8.50
C LEU A 158 3.73 15.44 7.81
N TYR A 159 3.18 14.37 8.38
CA TYR A 159 1.98 13.71 7.85
C TYR A 159 0.80 14.69 7.80
N ALA A 160 0.56 15.45 8.87
CA ALA A 160 -0.51 16.44 8.93
C ALA A 160 -0.33 17.58 7.91
N GLU A 161 0.91 17.99 7.64
CA GLU A 161 1.22 18.97 6.60
C GLU A 161 0.91 18.43 5.19
N ILE A 162 1.23 17.16 4.93
CA ILE A 162 0.89 16.52 3.64
C ILE A 162 -0.63 16.40 3.49
N GLU A 163 -1.37 15.99 4.54
CA GLU A 163 -2.83 15.96 4.53
C GLU A 163 -3.45 17.34 4.28
N TYR A 164 -2.90 18.38 4.91
CA TYR A 164 -3.33 19.76 4.67
C TYR A 164 -3.15 20.16 3.20
N ARG A 165 -2.01 19.81 2.61
CA ARG A 165 -1.73 20.08 1.19
C ARG A 165 -2.60 19.26 0.26
N ASP A 166 -2.91 18.01 0.58
CA ASP A 166 -3.84 17.19 -0.20
C ASP A 166 -5.24 17.81 -0.18
N ARG A 167 -5.73 18.27 0.98
CA ARG A 167 -6.99 19.02 1.08
C ARG A 167 -7.00 20.26 0.19
N GLU A 168 -5.91 21.02 0.15
CA GLU A 168 -5.80 22.16 -0.77
C GLU A 168 -5.90 21.74 -2.24
N ILE A 169 -5.28 20.61 -2.65
CA ILE A 169 -5.38 20.10 -4.03
C ILE A 169 -6.82 19.73 -4.35
N PHE A 170 -7.47 18.96 -3.47
CA PHE A 170 -8.82 18.49 -3.70
C PHE A 170 -9.85 19.64 -3.70
N GLY A 171 -9.63 20.68 -2.89
CA GLY A 171 -10.42 21.91 -2.92
C GLY A 171 -10.36 22.68 -4.24
N LEU A 172 -9.39 22.40 -5.12
CA LEU A 172 -9.31 23.04 -6.45
C LEU A 172 -10.46 22.63 -7.38
N TYR A 173 -11.26 21.62 -7.04
CA TYR A 173 -12.50 21.34 -7.76
C TYR A 173 -13.45 22.55 -7.76
N ASP A 174 -13.43 23.34 -6.69
CA ASP A 174 -14.26 24.54 -6.54
C ASP A 174 -13.54 25.83 -6.98
N ALA A 175 -12.32 25.71 -7.52
CA ALA A 175 -11.55 26.86 -7.98
C ALA A 175 -12.30 27.68 -9.03
N LEU A 176 -12.41 28.99 -8.78
CA LEU A 176 -13.02 29.96 -9.69
C LEU A 176 -12.19 30.15 -10.97
N PRO A 177 -12.81 30.49 -12.11
CA PRO A 177 -12.10 30.68 -13.38
C PRO A 177 -10.94 31.69 -13.34
N ASP A 178 -11.04 32.71 -12.49
CA ASP A 178 -10.06 33.80 -12.38
C ASP A 178 -9.02 33.56 -11.27
N SER A 179 -9.10 32.44 -10.55
CA SER A 179 -8.08 32.01 -9.60
C SER A 179 -6.78 31.63 -10.31
N ALA A 180 -5.65 31.55 -9.58
CA ALA A 180 -4.37 31.13 -10.15
C ALA A 180 -4.47 29.78 -10.89
N PHE A 181 -5.18 28.81 -10.30
CA PHE A 181 -5.43 27.52 -10.93
C PHE A 181 -6.38 27.62 -12.14
N GLY A 182 -7.44 28.42 -12.05
CA GLY A 182 -8.33 28.69 -13.18
C GLY A 182 -7.58 29.30 -14.38
N LEU A 183 -6.69 30.26 -14.13
CA LEU A 183 -5.85 30.88 -15.15
C LEU A 183 -4.86 29.88 -15.77
N LEU A 184 -4.27 28.98 -14.98
CA LEU A 184 -3.45 27.87 -15.49
C LEU A 184 -4.24 27.01 -16.48
N LEU A 185 -5.45 26.58 -16.11
CA LEU A 185 -6.29 25.75 -17.00
C LEU A 185 -6.64 26.50 -18.29
N GLN A 186 -6.94 27.80 -18.20
CA GLN A 186 -7.23 28.63 -19.37
C GLN A 186 -6.04 28.77 -20.32
N ASP A 187 -4.83 28.90 -19.78
CA ASP A 187 -3.60 28.95 -20.55
C ASP A 187 -3.31 27.61 -21.25
N ILE A 188 -3.51 26.49 -20.54
CA ILE A 188 -3.41 25.14 -21.13
C ILE A 188 -4.39 24.99 -22.28
N CYS A 189 -5.67 25.36 -22.11
CA CYS A 189 -6.65 25.33 -23.19
C CYS A 189 -6.18 26.16 -24.40
N LYS A 190 -5.55 27.32 -24.18
CA LYS A 190 -5.02 28.17 -25.25
C LYS A 190 -3.85 27.50 -25.98
N ARG A 191 -2.87 26.96 -25.25
CA ARG A 191 -1.70 26.26 -25.82
C ARG A 191 -2.10 24.99 -26.56
N ALA A 192 -3.02 24.20 -26.00
CA ALA A 192 -3.53 22.96 -26.57
C ALA A 192 -4.64 23.14 -27.62
N LYS A 193 -5.06 24.39 -27.89
CA LYS A 193 -6.18 24.73 -28.80
C LYS A 193 -7.48 23.97 -28.46
N LEU A 194 -7.80 23.91 -27.17
CA LEU A 194 -9.02 23.26 -26.66
C LEU A 194 -10.13 24.29 -26.44
N PRO A 195 -11.41 23.91 -26.69
CA PRO A 195 -12.53 24.79 -26.40
C PRO A 195 -12.68 24.97 -24.87
N LYS A 196 -13.03 26.19 -24.46
CA LYS A 196 -13.34 26.50 -23.07
C LYS A 196 -14.79 26.09 -22.77
N ASN A 197 -15.01 24.84 -22.41
CA ASN A 197 -16.31 24.32 -21.98
C ASN A 197 -16.18 23.54 -20.66
N ALA A 198 -17.33 23.27 -20.01
CA ALA A 198 -17.36 22.63 -18.71
C ALA A 198 -16.70 21.24 -18.70
N ASN A 199 -16.87 20.45 -19.76
CA ASN A 199 -16.31 19.09 -19.85
C ASN A 199 -14.78 19.12 -19.92
N ILE A 200 -14.19 19.98 -20.77
CA ILE A 200 -12.74 20.16 -20.87
C ILE A 200 -12.18 20.70 -19.56
N THR A 201 -12.82 21.71 -18.97
CA THR A 201 -12.39 22.25 -17.67
C THR A 201 -12.42 21.17 -16.59
N HIS A 202 -13.46 20.34 -16.53
CA HIS A 202 -13.57 19.26 -15.56
C HIS A 202 -12.52 18.16 -15.81
N ALA A 203 -12.31 17.75 -17.07
CA ALA A 203 -11.30 16.76 -17.43
C ALA A 203 -9.87 17.26 -17.11
N LEU A 204 -9.60 18.55 -17.31
CA LEU A 204 -8.34 19.17 -16.88
C LEU A 204 -8.22 19.24 -15.34
N LYS A 205 -9.31 19.54 -14.61
CA LYS A 205 -9.32 19.46 -13.14
C LYS A 205 -8.95 18.04 -12.68
N ASP A 206 -9.55 17.00 -13.26
CA ASP A 206 -9.21 15.60 -12.97
C ASP A 206 -7.75 15.27 -13.28
N ARG A 207 -7.19 15.81 -14.37
CA ARG A 207 -5.79 15.62 -14.74
C ARG A 207 -4.82 16.15 -13.70
N PHE A 208 -5.12 17.25 -13.01
CA PHE A 208 -4.23 17.84 -11.98
C PHE A 208 -4.54 17.35 -10.57
N ILE A 209 -5.82 17.18 -10.23
CA ILE A 209 -6.27 16.89 -8.87
C ILE A 209 -6.21 15.38 -8.58
N GLN A 210 -6.70 14.56 -9.50
CA GLN A 210 -6.67 13.09 -9.38
C GLN A 210 -5.52 12.46 -10.16
N LEU A 211 -4.73 13.26 -10.87
CA LEU A 211 -3.66 12.80 -11.78
C LEU A 211 -4.17 11.91 -12.92
N LYS A 212 -5.48 11.92 -13.21
CA LYS A 212 -6.09 11.00 -14.18
C LYS A 212 -6.04 11.53 -15.61
N GLU A 213 -5.47 10.73 -16.50
CA GLU A 213 -5.38 11.09 -17.92
C GLU A 213 -6.64 10.71 -18.72
N GLY A 214 -7.30 9.61 -18.37
CA GLY A 214 -8.44 9.05 -19.11
C GLY A 214 -9.54 10.07 -19.50
N PRO A 215 -10.05 10.91 -18.57
CA PRO A 215 -11.09 11.88 -18.88
C PRO A 215 -10.69 12.85 -20.01
N ILE A 216 -9.47 13.40 -19.97
CA ILE A 216 -9.04 14.36 -21.00
C ILE A 216 -8.79 13.66 -22.34
N LEU A 217 -8.23 12.44 -22.35
CA LEU A 217 -8.05 11.68 -23.60
C LEU A 217 -9.38 11.40 -24.30
N GLN A 218 -10.44 11.11 -23.54
CA GLN A 218 -11.76 10.91 -24.12
C GLN A 218 -12.32 12.19 -24.72
N GLU A 219 -12.15 13.34 -24.07
CA GLU A 219 -12.58 14.62 -24.62
C GLU A 219 -11.79 14.99 -25.89
N LEU A 220 -10.49 14.68 -25.95
CA LEU A 220 -9.70 14.87 -27.18
C LEU A 220 -10.25 14.02 -28.34
N LYS A 221 -10.61 12.75 -28.08
CA LYS A 221 -11.26 11.87 -29.07
C LYS A 221 -12.62 12.43 -29.52
N ASN A 222 -13.43 12.94 -28.59
CA ASN A 222 -14.74 13.55 -28.91
C ASN A 222 -14.60 14.81 -29.79
N LEU A 223 -13.50 15.55 -29.62
CA LEU A 223 -13.16 16.70 -30.47
C LEU A 223 -12.56 16.30 -31.83
N GLY A 224 -12.46 14.99 -32.12
CA GLY A 224 -11.91 14.48 -33.38
C GLY A 224 -10.40 14.69 -33.52
N LYS A 225 -9.67 14.85 -32.41
CA LYS A 225 -8.20 14.95 -32.44
C LYS A 225 -7.58 13.66 -32.95
N ASN A 226 -6.60 13.77 -33.84
CA ASN A 226 -5.84 12.62 -34.30
C ASN A 226 -4.78 12.21 -33.26
N GLN A 227 -4.14 11.05 -33.47
CA GLN A 227 -3.18 10.48 -32.52
C GLN A 227 -1.96 11.38 -32.28
N GLU A 228 -1.47 12.09 -33.30
CA GLU A 228 -0.32 13.00 -33.16
C GLU A 228 -0.68 14.22 -32.29
N GLU A 229 -1.86 14.80 -32.53
CA GLU A 229 -2.37 15.90 -31.70
C GLU A 229 -2.59 15.46 -30.24
N ILE A 230 -3.13 14.26 -30.03
CA ILE A 230 -3.33 13.70 -28.69
C ILE A 230 -1.99 13.58 -27.96
N LEU A 231 -0.98 12.96 -28.59
CA LEU A 231 0.36 12.80 -27.99
C LEU A 231 1.02 14.14 -27.67
N GLN A 232 0.87 15.16 -28.51
CA GLN A 232 1.38 16.51 -28.24
C GLN A 232 0.70 17.14 -27.01
N ILE A 233 -0.62 16.97 -26.87
CA ILE A 233 -1.36 17.49 -25.72
C ILE A 233 -1.02 16.71 -24.45
N GLN A 234 -0.84 15.39 -24.53
CA GLN A 234 -0.40 14.57 -23.39
C GLN A 234 0.97 15.03 -22.88
N ALA A 235 1.94 15.23 -23.78
CA ALA A 235 3.27 15.74 -23.40
C ALA A 235 3.18 17.11 -22.71
N LEU A 236 2.38 18.03 -23.25
CA LEU A 236 2.11 19.33 -22.62
C LEU A 236 1.51 19.17 -21.22
N LEU A 237 0.49 18.33 -21.07
CA LEU A 237 -0.19 18.13 -19.78
C LEU A 237 0.74 17.48 -18.76
N PHE A 238 1.59 16.54 -19.18
CA PHE A 238 2.59 15.93 -18.32
C PHE A 238 3.57 16.98 -17.77
N GLU A 239 4.09 17.87 -18.62
CA GLU A 239 5.00 18.95 -18.20
C GLU A 239 4.34 19.93 -17.22
N GLU A 240 3.05 20.25 -17.41
CA GLU A 240 2.35 21.17 -16.52
C GLU A 240 1.99 20.51 -15.18
N VAL A 241 1.63 19.23 -15.18
CA VAL A 241 1.43 18.44 -13.96
C VAL A 241 2.74 18.26 -13.20
N GLU A 242 3.84 18.03 -13.92
CA GLU A 242 5.19 17.96 -13.33
C GLU A 242 5.52 19.25 -12.57
N LYS A 243 5.39 20.42 -13.20
CA LYS A 243 5.64 21.72 -12.55
C LYS A 243 4.72 21.94 -11.35
N PHE A 244 3.42 21.71 -11.53
CA PHE A 244 2.42 21.88 -10.48
C PHE A 244 2.73 21.01 -9.26
N THR A 245 3.19 19.78 -9.48
CA THR A 245 3.48 18.83 -8.40
C THR A 245 4.83 19.13 -7.75
N GLN A 246 5.87 19.43 -8.53
CA GLN A 246 7.20 19.77 -8.00
C GLN A 246 7.18 21.02 -7.10
N GLU A 247 6.40 22.05 -7.46
CA GLU A 247 6.22 23.21 -6.58
C GLU A 247 5.64 22.84 -5.21
N ARG A 248 4.84 21.77 -5.14
CA ARG A 248 4.24 21.27 -3.89
C ARG A 248 5.22 20.41 -3.11
N HIS A 249 5.96 19.54 -3.79
CA HIS A 249 7.07 18.77 -3.19
C HIS A 249 8.09 19.70 -2.53
N GLN A 250 8.51 20.76 -3.22
CA GLN A 250 9.45 21.72 -2.68
C GLN A 250 8.94 22.36 -1.39
N LYS A 251 7.66 22.73 -1.34
CA LYS A 251 7.07 23.31 -0.12
C LYS A 251 7.00 22.30 1.05
N ILE A 252 6.91 21.00 0.80
CA ILE A 252 7.01 19.96 1.84
C ILE A 252 8.45 19.91 2.37
N LEU A 253 9.44 19.92 1.48
CA LEU A 253 10.86 19.93 1.88
C LEU A 253 11.23 21.21 2.64
N ASP A 254 10.75 22.36 2.19
CA ASP A 254 10.93 23.66 2.87
C ASP A 254 10.31 23.66 4.27
N PHE A 255 9.16 23.00 4.45
CA PHE A 255 8.53 22.84 5.76
C PHE A 255 9.38 21.99 6.70
N ILE A 256 9.91 20.86 6.22
CA ILE A 256 10.81 20.00 7.00
C ILE A 256 12.04 20.78 7.47
N GLU A 257 12.66 21.55 6.58
CA GLU A 257 13.84 22.35 6.90
C GLU A 257 13.51 23.48 7.90
N LYS A 258 12.46 24.26 7.61
CA LYS A 258 12.06 25.42 8.43
C LYS A 258 11.67 25.02 9.85
N GLU A 259 10.97 23.91 10.00
CA GLU A 259 10.50 23.40 11.29
C GLU A 259 11.51 22.46 11.96
N GLU A 260 12.70 22.31 11.37
CA GLU A 260 13.81 21.46 11.82
C GLU A 260 13.39 19.99 12.08
N LEU A 261 12.43 19.49 11.31
CA LEU A 261 11.89 18.14 11.48
C LEU A 261 12.90 17.07 11.05
N LEU A 262 12.81 15.91 11.68
CA LEU A 262 13.60 14.70 11.40
C LEU A 262 15.08 14.86 11.77
N SER A 263 15.86 13.77 11.75
CA SER A 263 17.31 13.87 11.91
C SER A 263 18.00 14.27 10.62
N GLY A 264 19.28 14.68 10.70
CA GLY A 264 20.10 15.00 9.52
C GLY A 264 20.10 13.89 8.46
N PHE A 265 20.21 12.63 8.90
CA PHE A 265 20.10 11.46 8.02
C PHE A 265 18.80 11.42 7.20
N TYR A 266 17.64 11.59 7.83
CA TYR A 266 16.34 11.51 7.14
C TYR A 266 16.05 12.75 6.28
N ARG A 267 16.57 13.93 6.65
CA ARG A 267 16.54 15.11 5.77
C ARG A 267 17.39 14.89 4.51
N ALA A 268 18.63 14.41 4.68
CA ALA A 268 19.53 14.09 3.57
C ALA A 268 18.92 13.01 2.64
N LEU A 269 18.26 12.00 3.22
CA LEU A 269 17.51 10.99 2.49
C LEU A 269 16.43 11.62 1.60
N LEU A 270 15.55 12.44 2.17
CA LEU A 270 14.44 13.04 1.41
C LEU A 270 14.92 13.97 0.30
N VAL A 271 15.92 14.81 0.58
CA VAL A 271 16.50 15.72 -0.42
C VAL A 271 17.18 14.96 -1.56
N GLY A 272 17.96 13.92 -1.26
CA GLY A 272 18.62 13.16 -2.31
C GLY A 272 17.63 12.32 -3.14
N VAL A 273 16.59 11.77 -2.50
CA VAL A 273 15.53 11.03 -3.19
C VAL A 273 14.68 11.95 -4.09
N ASP A 274 14.42 13.19 -3.69
CA ASP A 274 13.77 14.21 -4.52
C ASP A 274 14.57 14.48 -5.80
N ARG A 275 15.89 14.68 -5.69
CA ARG A 275 16.78 14.88 -6.86
C ARG A 275 16.77 13.69 -7.82
N VAL A 276 16.81 12.46 -7.29
CA VAL A 276 16.65 11.25 -8.10
C VAL A 276 15.28 11.25 -8.80
N GLY A 277 14.22 11.64 -8.09
CA GLY A 277 12.86 11.75 -8.63
C GLY A 277 12.74 12.72 -9.80
N VAL A 278 13.40 13.88 -9.73
CA VAL A 278 13.45 14.84 -10.85
C VAL A 278 14.11 14.22 -12.08
N ALA A 279 15.21 13.47 -11.92
CA ALA A 279 15.82 12.74 -13.04
C ALA A 279 14.92 11.61 -13.56
N MET A 280 14.18 10.94 -12.68
CA MET A 280 13.19 9.93 -13.06
C MET A 280 12.04 10.51 -13.91
N ASN A 281 11.65 11.78 -13.72
CA ASN A 281 10.70 12.45 -14.63
C ASN A 281 11.24 12.55 -16.06
N ALA A 282 12.52 12.91 -16.22
CA ALA A 282 13.15 12.98 -17.53
C ALA A 282 13.17 11.60 -18.20
N PHE A 283 13.49 10.55 -17.42
CA PHE A 283 13.45 9.17 -17.88
C PHE A 283 12.02 8.76 -18.29
N ALA A 284 11.01 8.96 -17.46
CA ALA A 284 9.62 8.62 -17.77
C ALA A 284 9.14 9.28 -19.07
N LYS A 285 9.47 10.55 -19.30
CA LYS A 285 9.16 11.26 -20.56
C LYS A 285 9.84 10.63 -21.78
N ALA A 286 11.13 10.29 -21.67
CA ALA A 286 11.87 9.64 -22.75
C ALA A 286 11.30 8.24 -23.05
N TRP A 287 10.97 7.48 -22.01
CA TRP A 287 10.35 6.16 -22.09
C TRP A 287 8.98 6.22 -22.77
N GLN A 288 8.11 7.12 -22.32
CA GLN A 288 6.76 7.30 -22.87
C GLN A 288 6.81 7.67 -24.35
N LYS A 289 7.72 8.59 -24.72
CA LYS A 289 7.94 8.98 -26.11
C LYS A 289 8.40 7.80 -26.97
N ALA A 290 9.41 7.06 -26.53
CA ALA A 290 9.96 5.93 -27.28
C ALA A 290 8.87 4.89 -27.59
N LEU A 291 8.06 4.51 -26.61
CA LEU A 291 7.03 3.49 -26.80
C LEU A 291 5.81 4.01 -27.55
N PHE A 292 5.19 5.10 -27.08
CA PHE A 292 3.87 5.50 -27.56
C PHE A 292 3.88 6.48 -28.72
N ALA A 293 4.98 7.21 -28.95
CA ALA A 293 5.10 8.11 -30.11
C ALA A 293 5.91 7.49 -31.27
N GLU A 294 6.78 6.52 -30.98
CA GLU A 294 7.70 5.97 -31.99
C GLU A 294 7.41 4.49 -32.28
N ILE A 295 7.65 3.58 -31.32
CA ILE A 295 7.65 2.13 -31.55
C ILE A 295 6.24 1.59 -31.83
N TYR A 296 5.29 1.77 -30.92
CA TYR A 296 3.97 1.16 -31.03
C TYR A 296 3.16 1.71 -32.20
N PRO A 297 3.13 3.03 -32.48
CA PRO A 297 2.48 3.54 -33.68
C PRO A 297 3.05 2.96 -34.99
N MET A 298 4.35 2.62 -35.03
CA MET A 298 4.93 1.97 -36.21
C MET A 298 4.46 0.52 -36.38
N LEU A 299 4.34 -0.23 -35.27
CA LEU A 299 3.85 -1.61 -35.30
C LEU A 299 2.34 -1.65 -35.62
N GLU A 300 1.55 -0.77 -35.01
CA GLU A 300 0.09 -0.72 -35.16
C GLU A 300 -0.38 -0.33 -36.58
N LYS A 301 0.52 0.23 -37.41
CA LYS A 301 0.24 0.46 -38.84
C LYS A 301 0.10 -0.83 -39.65
N SER A 302 0.75 -1.91 -39.20
CA SER A 302 0.92 -3.13 -40.01
C SER A 302 0.48 -4.41 -39.31
N TYR A 303 0.25 -4.38 -37.99
CA TYR A 303 -0.03 -5.56 -37.17
C TYR A 303 -1.21 -5.34 -36.23
N SER A 304 -1.97 -6.40 -35.96
CA SER A 304 -3.01 -6.39 -34.94
C SER A 304 -2.41 -6.33 -33.53
N GLN A 305 -3.20 -5.91 -32.55
CA GLN A 305 -2.76 -5.86 -31.15
C GLN A 305 -2.32 -7.25 -30.64
N GLU A 306 -3.02 -8.33 -31.02
CA GLU A 306 -2.66 -9.69 -30.62
C GLU A 306 -1.31 -10.12 -31.22
N GLN A 307 -1.05 -9.75 -32.47
CA GLN A 307 0.24 -10.02 -33.11
C GLN A 307 1.37 -9.28 -32.42
N ILE A 308 1.17 -8.00 -32.06
CA ILE A 308 2.16 -7.19 -31.35
C ILE A 308 2.43 -7.80 -29.97
N PHE A 309 1.38 -8.02 -29.19
CA PHE A 309 1.47 -8.60 -27.85
C PHE A 309 2.22 -9.95 -27.87
N SER A 310 1.80 -10.90 -28.73
CA SER A 310 2.42 -12.23 -28.78
C SER A 310 3.90 -12.19 -29.17
N ASN A 311 4.31 -11.27 -30.05
CA ASN A 311 5.71 -11.18 -30.46
C ASN A 311 6.58 -10.45 -29.42
N LEU A 312 6.06 -9.43 -28.74
CA LEU A 312 6.75 -8.78 -27.62
C LEU A 312 6.93 -9.72 -26.42
N GLN A 313 5.96 -10.58 -26.12
CA GLN A 313 6.12 -11.53 -25.01
C GLN A 313 7.29 -12.53 -25.22
N LYS A 314 7.69 -12.79 -26.47
CA LYS A 314 8.86 -13.63 -26.79
C LYS A 314 10.19 -12.89 -26.59
N THR A 315 10.14 -11.58 -26.37
CA THR A 315 11.32 -10.73 -26.22
C THR A 315 11.61 -10.33 -24.79
N MET A 316 10.77 -10.74 -23.83
CA MET A 316 10.99 -10.54 -22.40
C MET A 316 12.36 -11.08 -21.95
N GLU A 317 12.93 -10.51 -20.89
CA GLU A 317 14.09 -11.10 -20.24
C GLU A 317 13.81 -12.54 -19.78
N ARG A 318 14.87 -13.31 -19.54
CA ARG A 318 14.77 -14.69 -19.07
C ARG A 318 15.25 -14.80 -17.64
N GLU A 319 14.66 -15.71 -16.89
CA GLU A 319 15.09 -16.03 -15.54
C GLU A 319 15.05 -17.53 -15.28
N PHE A 320 15.86 -17.98 -14.32
CA PHE A 320 15.94 -19.40 -13.95
C PHE A 320 14.95 -19.70 -12.81
N ASP A 321 13.96 -20.55 -13.05
CA ASP A 321 12.92 -20.92 -12.06
C ASP A 321 13.37 -22.02 -11.07
N GLY A 322 14.66 -22.38 -11.08
CA GLY A 322 15.21 -23.50 -10.31
C GLY A 322 15.28 -24.81 -11.10
N LYS A 323 14.60 -24.91 -12.25
CA LYS A 323 14.60 -26.09 -13.13
C LYS A 323 15.00 -25.76 -14.56
N LYS A 324 14.49 -24.67 -15.11
CA LYS A 324 14.71 -24.23 -16.49
C LYS A 324 14.70 -22.71 -16.60
N TRP A 325 15.16 -22.23 -17.74
CA TRP A 325 15.06 -20.83 -18.11
C TRP A 325 13.69 -20.54 -18.72
N ILE A 326 12.92 -19.67 -18.07
CA ILE A 326 11.60 -19.18 -18.50
C ILE A 326 11.69 -17.70 -18.92
N PHE A 327 10.70 -17.21 -19.67
CA PHE A 327 10.52 -15.78 -19.86
C PHE A 327 10.01 -15.17 -18.55
N SER A 328 10.58 -14.03 -18.17
CA SER A 328 10.12 -13.26 -17.03
C SER A 328 8.79 -12.59 -17.35
N ASP A 329 8.04 -12.27 -16.31
CA ASP A 329 6.77 -11.53 -16.38
C ASP A 329 6.97 -10.01 -16.54
N ARG A 330 8.22 -9.56 -16.57
CA ARG A 330 8.64 -8.17 -16.73
C ARG A 330 9.82 -8.00 -17.64
N SER A 331 9.93 -6.81 -18.21
CA SER A 331 11.09 -6.42 -18.98
C SER A 331 11.60 -5.04 -18.58
N TYR A 332 12.92 -4.95 -18.41
CA TYR A 332 13.67 -3.71 -18.19
C TYR A 332 14.39 -3.30 -19.48
N SER A 333 13.75 -3.60 -20.60
CA SER A 333 14.21 -3.34 -21.96
C SER A 333 13.07 -2.87 -22.85
N ILE A 334 13.39 -2.04 -23.85
CA ILE A 334 12.45 -1.67 -24.92
C ILE A 334 12.78 -2.39 -26.23
N PRO A 335 11.77 -2.69 -27.07
CA PRO A 335 12.02 -3.21 -28.40
C PRO A 335 12.39 -2.09 -29.37
N LYS A 336 13.28 -2.36 -30.31
CA LYS A 336 13.69 -1.45 -31.38
C LYS A 336 13.57 -2.17 -32.72
N ILE A 337 12.85 -1.58 -33.65
CA ILE A 337 12.64 -2.16 -34.98
C ILE A 337 13.95 -2.08 -35.77
N LYS A 338 14.46 -3.21 -36.27
CA LYS A 338 15.63 -3.22 -37.17
C LYS A 338 15.25 -2.60 -38.52
N LYS A 339 16.16 -1.81 -39.10
CA LYS A 339 15.90 -0.87 -40.21
C LYS A 339 15.36 -1.48 -41.53
N ASP A 340 15.34 -2.81 -41.70
CA ASP A 340 14.92 -3.46 -42.94
C ASP A 340 13.66 -4.30 -42.73
N ILE A 341 12.51 -3.75 -43.15
CA ILE A 341 11.34 -4.56 -43.49
C ILE A 341 11.36 -4.70 -45.02
N PRO A 342 11.75 -5.86 -45.58
CA PRO A 342 11.60 -6.10 -47.02
C PRO A 342 10.13 -5.88 -47.38
N LYS A 343 9.86 -5.01 -48.38
CA LYS A 343 8.50 -4.65 -48.84
C LYS A 343 7.66 -5.85 -49.29
N ASP A 344 8.29 -7.01 -49.42
CA ASP A 344 7.76 -8.20 -50.08
C ASP A 344 7.17 -9.23 -49.09
N ARG A 345 7.25 -8.99 -47.77
CA ARG A 345 6.68 -9.89 -46.74
C ARG A 345 5.73 -9.16 -45.80
N LYS A 346 4.46 -9.03 -46.21
CA LYS A 346 3.36 -8.62 -45.30
C LYS A 346 3.03 -9.66 -44.21
N GLU A 347 3.64 -10.85 -44.26
CA GLU A 347 3.33 -11.96 -43.36
C GLU A 347 4.30 -12.14 -42.18
N HIS A 348 5.43 -11.41 -42.13
CA HIS A 348 6.44 -11.59 -41.06
C HIS A 348 6.56 -10.36 -40.17
N PHE A 349 6.39 -10.55 -38.86
CA PHE A 349 6.62 -9.51 -37.85
C PHE A 349 8.07 -8.98 -37.95
N PRO A 350 8.34 -7.68 -37.75
CA PRO A 350 9.67 -7.13 -37.92
C PRO A 350 10.66 -7.75 -36.94
N ASP A 351 11.91 -7.89 -37.37
CA ASP A 351 12.98 -8.26 -36.45
C ASP A 351 13.18 -7.14 -35.41
N LEU A 352 13.08 -7.52 -34.13
CA LEU A 352 13.29 -6.61 -33.01
C LEU A 352 14.70 -6.78 -32.44
N GLU A 353 15.39 -5.67 -32.25
CA GLU A 353 16.52 -5.55 -31.34
C GLU A 353 15.98 -5.17 -29.96
N ILE A 354 16.41 -5.85 -28.90
CA ILE A 354 15.91 -5.57 -27.54
C ILE A 354 17.00 -4.84 -26.77
N LEU A 355 16.70 -3.60 -26.38
CA LEU A 355 17.64 -2.70 -25.75
C LEU A 355 17.30 -2.55 -24.25
N PRO A 356 18.18 -2.98 -23.35
CA PRO A 356 18.11 -2.64 -21.93
C PRO A 356 17.95 -1.14 -21.74
N TYR A 357 17.27 -0.72 -20.67
CA TYR A 357 17.09 0.69 -20.36
C TYR A 357 18.41 1.46 -20.27
N ALA A 358 19.46 0.86 -19.68
CA ALA A 358 20.80 1.43 -19.62
C ALA A 358 21.42 1.74 -21.00
N SER A 359 20.94 1.09 -22.06
CA SER A 359 21.37 1.30 -23.45
C SER A 359 20.38 2.17 -24.23
N ALA A 360 19.08 2.01 -23.99
CA ALA A 360 18.02 2.74 -24.69
C ALA A 360 17.89 4.20 -24.23
N PHE A 361 18.15 4.45 -22.95
CA PHE A 361 17.98 5.74 -22.28
C PHE A 361 19.28 6.12 -21.55
N GLU A 362 20.41 6.02 -22.26
CA GLU A 362 21.72 6.18 -21.65
C GLU A 362 21.88 7.55 -20.97
N LYS A 363 21.37 8.63 -21.57
CA LYS A 363 21.45 9.97 -20.98
C LYS A 363 20.65 10.03 -19.67
N GLU A 364 19.37 9.66 -19.72
CA GLU A 364 18.45 9.73 -18.58
C GLU A 364 18.88 8.78 -17.46
N GLY A 365 19.32 7.57 -17.81
CA GLY A 365 19.83 6.58 -16.85
C GLY A 365 21.12 7.04 -16.16
N GLN A 366 22.04 7.70 -16.87
CA GLN A 366 23.25 8.26 -16.25
C GLN A 366 22.94 9.42 -15.29
N GLU A 367 21.93 10.24 -15.58
CA GLU A 367 21.47 11.31 -14.69
C GLU A 367 20.90 10.75 -13.38
N VAL A 368 20.09 9.68 -13.47
CA VAL A 368 19.59 8.94 -12.29
C VAL A 368 20.75 8.35 -11.48
N ILE A 369 21.71 7.70 -12.14
CA ILE A 369 22.91 7.12 -11.49
C ILE A 369 23.71 8.18 -10.75
N LEU A 370 23.93 9.35 -11.36
CA LEU A 370 24.66 10.46 -10.76
C LEU A 370 24.02 10.91 -9.44
N HIS A 371 22.70 11.14 -9.44
CA HIS A 371 22.00 11.56 -8.22
C HIS A 371 21.89 10.46 -7.16
N LEU A 372 21.87 9.19 -7.54
CA LEU A 372 22.02 8.08 -6.60
C LEU A 372 23.40 8.08 -5.94
N GLU A 373 24.47 8.41 -6.68
CA GLU A 373 25.83 8.52 -6.12
C GLU A 373 25.94 9.67 -5.12
N ASP A 374 25.38 10.84 -5.46
CA ASP A 374 25.33 12.00 -4.57
C ASP A 374 24.57 11.66 -3.28
N LEU A 375 23.38 11.06 -3.40
CA LEU A 375 22.57 10.61 -2.26
C LEU A 375 23.36 9.64 -1.37
N ILE A 376 24.00 8.62 -1.94
CA ILE A 376 24.84 7.67 -1.17
C ILE A 376 25.97 8.41 -0.44
N SER A 377 26.59 9.41 -1.06
CA SER A 377 27.65 10.20 -0.44
C SER A 377 27.12 10.97 0.76
N SER A 378 26.00 11.70 0.60
CA SER A 378 25.38 12.46 1.69
C SER A 378 24.95 11.56 2.86
N LEU A 379 24.35 10.40 2.58
CA LEU A 379 23.95 9.46 3.64
C LEU A 379 25.14 8.90 4.43
N ARG A 380 26.33 8.81 3.83
CA ARG A 380 27.54 8.35 4.54
C ARG A 380 28.04 9.34 5.57
N GLU A 381 27.81 10.63 5.36
CA GLU A 381 28.22 11.71 6.26
C GLU A 381 27.31 11.81 7.49
N GLU A 382 26.08 11.32 7.38
CA GLU A 382 25.06 11.38 8.43
C GLU A 382 25.00 10.12 9.32
N ASN A 383 24.50 10.25 10.55
CA ASN A 383 24.27 9.10 11.45
C ASN A 383 22.77 8.79 11.58
N ASP A 384 22.39 7.51 11.51
CA ASP A 384 21.04 7.04 11.84
C ASP A 384 21.01 6.41 13.24
N GLU A 385 20.77 7.25 14.25
CA GLU A 385 20.67 6.81 15.64
C GLU A 385 19.24 6.37 16.03
N ILE A 386 18.27 6.53 15.12
CA ILE A 386 16.84 6.34 15.41
C ILE A 386 16.44 4.90 15.07
N TYR A 387 16.66 4.47 13.83
CA TYR A 387 16.35 3.11 13.38
C TYR A 387 17.60 2.26 13.14
N GLY A 388 18.77 2.87 12.99
CA GLY A 388 20.01 2.16 12.72
C GLY A 388 20.02 1.42 11.38
N GLN A 389 19.26 1.90 10.39
CA GLN A 389 19.11 1.28 9.06
C GLN A 389 19.86 2.00 7.94
N LYS A 390 20.79 2.91 8.29
CA LYS A 390 21.65 3.62 7.33
C LYS A 390 22.28 2.69 6.29
N GLU A 391 22.86 1.57 6.71
CA GLU A 391 23.55 0.66 5.81
C GLU A 391 22.58 -0.07 4.86
N GLN A 392 21.35 -0.37 5.31
CA GLN A 392 20.29 -0.95 4.47
C GLN A 392 19.84 0.04 3.38
N TYR A 393 19.67 1.32 3.71
CA TYR A 393 19.41 2.35 2.71
C TYR A 393 20.55 2.48 1.70
N ILE A 394 21.80 2.55 2.17
CA ILE A 394 22.97 2.66 1.30
C ILE A 394 23.09 1.42 0.39
N ALA A 395 22.85 0.22 0.93
CA ALA A 395 22.85 -1.02 0.14
C ALA A 395 21.78 -1.00 -0.94
N TYR A 396 20.55 -0.60 -0.58
CA TYR A 396 19.44 -0.43 -1.52
C TYR A 396 19.80 0.54 -2.67
N PHE A 397 20.30 1.74 -2.36
CA PHE A 397 20.67 2.71 -3.40
C PHE A 397 21.86 2.27 -4.25
N LYS A 398 22.81 1.51 -3.70
CA LYS A 398 23.89 0.89 -4.48
C LYS A 398 23.35 -0.16 -5.45
N ALA A 399 22.41 -0.99 -5.02
CA ALA A 399 21.77 -1.98 -5.88
C ALA A 399 20.96 -1.31 -6.99
N LEU A 400 20.22 -0.24 -6.70
CA LEU A 400 19.55 0.58 -7.70
C LEU A 400 20.53 1.10 -8.74
N LYS A 401 21.63 1.72 -8.28
CA LYS A 401 22.67 2.24 -9.17
C LYS A 401 23.21 1.16 -10.12
N LYS A 402 23.49 -0.02 -9.59
CA LYS A 402 23.94 -1.18 -10.37
C LYS A 402 22.88 -1.60 -11.39
N ALA A 403 21.62 -1.70 -10.98
CA ALA A 403 20.52 -2.12 -11.84
C ALA A 403 20.28 -1.12 -12.99
N PHE A 404 20.22 0.19 -12.72
CA PHE A 404 20.11 1.23 -13.74
C PHE A 404 21.29 1.25 -14.72
N GLY A 405 22.49 0.86 -14.29
CA GLY A 405 23.69 0.78 -15.13
C GLY A 405 23.83 -0.53 -15.92
N THR A 406 22.92 -1.50 -15.75
CA THR A 406 23.07 -2.84 -16.34
C THR A 406 22.69 -2.86 -17.81
N LYS A 407 23.67 -3.10 -18.68
CA LYS A 407 23.48 -3.29 -20.13
C LYS A 407 23.40 -4.78 -20.55
N ASP A 408 23.70 -5.70 -19.65
CA ASP A 408 23.60 -7.15 -19.92
C ASP A 408 22.19 -7.66 -19.60
N ARG A 409 21.53 -8.23 -20.61
CA ARG A 409 20.15 -8.72 -20.49
C ARG A 409 20.01 -9.93 -19.58
N GLU A 410 21.01 -10.80 -19.53
CA GLU A 410 20.94 -12.03 -18.73
C GLU A 410 20.97 -11.74 -17.23
N SER A 411 21.60 -10.62 -16.83
CA SER A 411 21.72 -10.20 -15.43
C SER A 411 20.64 -9.23 -14.96
N LEU A 412 19.82 -8.65 -15.85
CA LEU A 412 18.84 -7.60 -15.49
C LEU A 412 17.88 -8.05 -14.39
N ILE A 413 17.24 -9.21 -14.57
CA ILE A 413 16.25 -9.72 -13.61
C ILE A 413 16.89 -9.95 -12.23
N ALA A 414 18.08 -10.54 -12.18
CA ALA A 414 18.79 -10.80 -10.94
C ALA A 414 19.19 -9.50 -10.21
N ASN A 415 19.60 -8.47 -10.96
CA ASN A 415 19.96 -7.17 -10.37
C ASN A 415 18.73 -6.45 -9.79
N TRP A 416 17.57 -6.51 -10.45
CA TRP A 416 16.33 -5.95 -9.91
C TRP A 416 15.77 -6.77 -8.73
N GLN A 417 15.95 -8.08 -8.74
CA GLN A 417 15.67 -8.95 -7.58
C GLN A 417 16.51 -8.58 -6.35
N GLU A 418 17.78 -8.22 -6.55
CA GLU A 418 18.65 -7.71 -5.48
C GLU A 418 18.15 -6.38 -4.90
N VAL A 419 17.65 -5.47 -5.77
CA VAL A 419 17.01 -4.21 -5.34
C VAL A 419 15.81 -4.49 -4.44
N ASP A 420 14.90 -5.36 -4.88
CA ASP A 420 13.70 -5.73 -4.12
C ASP A 420 14.05 -6.37 -2.77
N ALA A 421 15.02 -7.29 -2.74
CA ALA A 421 15.45 -7.96 -1.52
C ALA A 421 15.99 -6.97 -0.48
N LEU A 422 16.88 -6.07 -0.89
CA LEU A 422 17.48 -5.06 0.00
C LEU A 422 16.44 -4.03 0.45
N TRP A 423 15.52 -3.64 -0.43
CA TRP A 423 14.42 -2.77 -0.08
C TRP A 423 13.50 -3.38 0.98
N MET A 424 13.24 -4.69 0.89
CA MET A 424 12.41 -5.40 1.85
C MET A 424 12.98 -5.39 3.26
N GLU A 425 14.28 -5.19 3.44
CA GLU A 425 14.92 -5.05 4.76
C GLU A 425 14.62 -3.70 5.43
N ILE A 426 14.29 -2.66 4.65
CA ILE A 426 14.00 -1.31 5.18
C ILE A 426 12.63 -1.27 5.87
N LYS A 427 12.60 -1.01 7.18
CA LYS A 427 11.38 -0.99 8.03
C LYS A 427 11.04 0.37 8.63
N THR A 428 11.77 1.43 8.27
CA THR A 428 11.51 2.75 8.85
C THR A 428 10.18 3.34 8.33
N PRO A 429 9.62 4.38 8.97
CA PRO A 429 8.41 5.03 8.49
C PRO A 429 8.55 5.73 7.12
N ILE A 430 9.77 6.03 6.67
CA ILE A 430 10.01 6.68 5.37
C ILE A 430 10.39 5.59 4.37
N GLN A 431 9.46 5.24 3.48
CA GLN A 431 9.62 4.18 2.50
C GLN A 431 9.81 4.80 1.12
N ILE A 432 10.88 4.41 0.42
CA ILE A 432 11.10 4.84 -0.97
C ILE A 432 10.43 3.81 -1.86
N GLY A 433 9.51 4.24 -2.73
CA GLY A 433 8.78 3.37 -3.65
C GLY A 433 9.71 2.61 -4.59
N HIS A 434 9.20 1.50 -5.14
CA HIS A 434 9.90 0.75 -6.17
C HIS A 434 9.95 1.58 -7.48
N PRO A 435 11.10 1.66 -8.19
CA PRO A 435 11.28 2.60 -9.28
C PRO A 435 10.57 2.27 -10.60
N PHE A 436 9.76 1.21 -10.64
CA PHE A 436 9.18 0.69 -11.87
C PHE A 436 7.83 0.01 -11.63
N GLU A 437 6.89 0.25 -12.56
CA GLU A 437 5.54 -0.33 -12.56
C GLU A 437 5.20 -1.01 -13.89
N TYR A 438 4.33 -2.02 -13.85
CA TYR A 438 4.13 -2.98 -14.93
C TYR A 438 2.98 -2.60 -15.85
N TYR A 439 1.99 -1.87 -15.33
CA TYR A 439 0.67 -1.72 -15.95
C TYR A 439 0.55 -0.50 -16.87
N GLU A 440 1.52 0.41 -16.86
CA GLU A 440 1.52 1.61 -17.69
C GLU A 440 1.80 1.31 -19.18
N ASP A 441 2.40 0.17 -19.50
CA ASP A 441 2.55 -0.30 -20.89
C ASP A 441 1.34 -1.14 -21.30
N LYS A 442 0.57 -0.66 -22.29
CA LYS A 442 -0.60 -1.37 -22.84
C LYS A 442 -0.29 -2.79 -23.33
N TYR A 443 0.95 -3.06 -23.74
CA TYR A 443 1.38 -4.40 -24.16
C TYR A 443 2.05 -5.21 -23.04
N ARG A 444 2.17 -4.65 -21.84
CA ARG A 444 2.77 -5.25 -20.63
C ARG A 444 4.13 -5.87 -20.93
N HIS A 445 4.93 -5.17 -21.73
CA HIS A 445 6.28 -5.56 -22.06
C HIS A 445 7.25 -4.77 -21.19
N ALA A 446 7.33 -3.46 -21.39
CA ALA A 446 8.28 -2.59 -20.73
C ALA A 446 7.72 -2.04 -19.41
N THR A 447 8.47 -2.14 -18.31
CA THR A 447 8.10 -1.50 -17.03
C THR A 447 8.30 0.01 -17.08
N ALA A 448 7.32 0.80 -16.65
CA ALA A 448 7.38 2.26 -16.69
C ALA A 448 8.18 2.83 -15.51
N PRO A 449 9.04 3.84 -15.73
CA PRO A 449 9.77 4.52 -14.66
C PRO A 449 8.81 5.24 -13.70
N GLU A 450 8.85 4.84 -12.44
CA GLU A 450 8.11 5.40 -11.31
C GLU A 450 9.10 5.80 -10.22
N TRP A 451 8.77 6.75 -9.34
CA TRP A 451 9.54 6.96 -8.10
C TRP A 451 8.67 7.69 -7.08
N ASP A 452 8.76 7.33 -5.80
CA ASP A 452 7.99 8.02 -4.77
C ASP A 452 8.58 7.86 -3.36
N VAL A 453 8.12 8.71 -2.46
CA VAL A 453 8.34 8.63 -1.02
C VAL A 453 7.00 8.44 -0.34
N ARG A 454 6.89 7.40 0.48
CA ARG A 454 5.71 7.09 1.29
C ARG A 454 6.05 7.33 2.74
N LEU A 455 5.22 8.14 3.40
CA LEU A 455 5.31 8.39 4.82
C LEU A 455 4.30 7.50 5.54
N ALA A 456 4.79 6.50 6.26
CA ALA A 456 3.95 5.63 7.07
C ALA A 456 3.58 6.31 8.40
N ARG A 457 2.31 6.20 8.77
CA ARG A 457 1.83 6.56 10.10
C ARG A 457 2.42 5.59 11.11
N THR A 458 2.71 6.07 12.33
CA THR A 458 3.22 5.20 13.38
C THR A 458 2.20 4.09 13.68
N GLN A 459 2.65 2.84 13.56
CA GLN A 459 1.78 1.67 13.43
C GLN A 459 0.85 1.48 14.64
N LYS A 460 -0.44 1.28 14.37
CA LYS A 460 -1.34 0.52 15.23
C LYS A 460 -1.56 -0.86 14.59
N GLU A 461 -1.78 -1.88 15.41
CA GLU A 461 -2.02 -3.25 14.94
C GLU A 461 -3.11 -3.33 13.86
N ASP A 462 -2.81 -4.07 12.80
CA ASP A 462 -3.72 -4.31 11.69
C ASP A 462 -4.64 -5.51 12.02
N THR A 463 -5.87 -5.22 12.46
CA THR A 463 -6.86 -6.24 12.80
C THR A 463 -7.31 -7.08 11.61
N VAL A 464 -7.04 -6.62 10.37
CA VAL A 464 -7.43 -7.32 9.13
C VAL A 464 -6.59 -8.58 8.98
N SER A 465 -5.28 -8.50 9.18
CA SER A 465 -4.35 -9.64 9.09
C SER A 465 -4.79 -10.81 9.99
N THR A 466 -5.13 -10.52 11.25
CA THR A 466 -5.61 -11.55 12.20
C THR A 466 -6.92 -12.19 11.72
N SER A 467 -7.86 -11.37 11.24
CA SER A 467 -9.17 -11.86 10.75
C SER A 467 -9.01 -12.75 9.51
N LEU A 468 -8.09 -12.40 8.61
CA LEU A 468 -7.76 -13.15 7.41
C LEU A 468 -7.04 -14.45 7.73
N LYS A 469 -6.13 -14.47 8.72
CA LYS A 469 -5.50 -15.70 9.21
C LYS A 469 -6.56 -16.68 9.73
N HIS A 470 -7.49 -16.21 10.56
CA HIS A 470 -8.61 -17.05 11.04
C HIS A 470 -9.52 -17.53 9.91
N CYS A 471 -9.83 -16.66 8.93
CA CYS A 471 -10.59 -17.02 7.73
C CYS A 471 -9.96 -18.18 6.98
N PHE A 472 -8.65 -18.07 6.71
CA PHE A 472 -7.89 -19.10 6.02
C PHE A 472 -7.95 -20.43 6.77
N GLU A 473 -7.64 -20.45 8.07
CA GLU A 473 -7.67 -21.68 8.88
C GLU A 473 -9.06 -22.33 8.89
N PHE A 474 -10.13 -21.52 9.00
CA PHE A 474 -11.51 -22.00 8.97
C PHE A 474 -11.84 -22.73 7.66
N PHE A 475 -11.53 -22.13 6.51
CA PHE A 475 -11.80 -22.76 5.22
C PHE A 475 -10.84 -23.90 4.93
N ALA A 476 -9.58 -23.80 5.35
CA ALA A 476 -8.56 -24.84 5.14
C ALA A 476 -8.99 -26.14 5.82
N GLN A 477 -9.53 -26.05 7.04
CA GLN A 477 -10.12 -27.19 7.73
C GLN A 477 -11.35 -27.74 7.00
N LYS A 478 -12.24 -26.88 6.49
CA LYS A 478 -13.46 -27.31 5.78
C LYS A 478 -13.20 -28.00 4.45
N ILE A 479 -12.14 -27.65 3.75
CA ILE A 479 -11.79 -28.21 2.44
C ILE A 479 -10.76 -29.34 2.53
N ASP A 480 -10.29 -29.66 3.73
CA ASP A 480 -9.17 -30.60 3.98
C ASP A 480 -7.92 -30.20 3.17
N ALA A 481 -7.51 -28.94 3.34
CA ALA A 481 -6.35 -28.39 2.64
C ALA A 481 -5.05 -29.11 3.03
N SER A 482 -4.13 -29.27 2.07
CA SER A 482 -2.85 -29.91 2.33
C SER A 482 -2.01 -29.11 3.33
N GLU A 483 -1.21 -29.80 4.15
CA GLU A 483 -0.29 -29.12 5.08
C GLU A 483 0.74 -28.27 4.34
N SER A 484 1.10 -28.62 3.09
CA SER A 484 1.99 -27.80 2.26
C SER A 484 1.41 -26.41 1.99
N LEU A 485 0.14 -26.36 1.60
CA LEU A 485 -0.58 -25.12 1.32
C LEU A 485 -0.75 -24.31 2.60
N CYS A 486 -1.15 -24.96 3.69
CA CYS A 486 -1.28 -24.33 5.00
C CYS A 486 0.04 -23.70 5.48
N ALA A 487 1.14 -24.45 5.43
CA ALA A 487 2.46 -23.95 5.82
C ALA A 487 2.92 -22.79 4.93
N PHE A 488 2.67 -22.87 3.62
CA PHE A 488 3.03 -21.80 2.69
C PHE A 488 2.25 -20.52 2.98
N THR A 489 0.91 -20.59 3.09
CA THR A 489 0.08 -19.40 3.36
C THR A 489 0.35 -18.80 4.74
N ARG A 490 0.55 -19.61 5.80
CA ARG A 490 0.94 -19.10 7.14
C ARG A 490 2.25 -18.32 7.07
N SER A 491 3.27 -18.89 6.41
CA SER A 491 4.57 -18.25 6.22
C SER A 491 4.45 -16.95 5.41
N ALA A 492 3.66 -16.95 4.34
CA ALA A 492 3.44 -15.76 3.52
C ALA A 492 2.79 -14.62 4.32
N LEU A 493 1.72 -14.92 5.08
CA LEU A 493 1.02 -13.95 5.93
C LEU A 493 1.93 -13.38 7.04
N GLU A 494 2.81 -14.19 7.63
CA GLU A 494 3.73 -13.75 8.69
C GLU A 494 4.82 -12.79 8.19
N LYS A 495 5.18 -12.87 6.90
CA LYS A 495 6.19 -12.00 6.29
C LYS A 495 5.62 -10.69 5.75
N VAL A 496 4.30 -10.50 5.78
CA VAL A 496 3.65 -9.28 5.32
C VAL A 496 4.01 -8.10 6.22
N GLN A 497 4.30 -6.96 5.60
CA GLN A 497 4.45 -5.69 6.29
C GLN A 497 3.37 -4.74 5.79
N SER A 498 2.51 -4.28 6.70
CA SER A 498 1.42 -3.36 6.37
C SER A 498 1.76 -1.95 6.83
N TYR A 499 1.57 -0.98 5.93
CA TYR A 499 1.82 0.43 6.15
C TYR A 499 0.57 1.22 5.79
N HIS A 500 -0.08 1.80 6.79
CA HIS A 500 -0.96 2.94 6.55
C HIS A 500 -0.06 4.15 6.27
N ALA A 501 -0.07 4.63 5.04
CA ALA A 501 0.85 5.66 4.58
C ALA A 501 0.14 6.79 3.82
N ILE A 502 0.91 7.81 3.46
CA ILE A 502 0.54 8.83 2.48
C ILE A 502 1.72 9.05 1.51
N PRO A 503 1.50 9.21 0.20
CA PRO A 503 2.56 9.60 -0.72
C PRO A 503 2.97 11.04 -0.40
N ALA A 504 4.23 11.24 -0.03
CA ALA A 504 4.80 12.55 0.29
C ALA A 504 5.36 13.24 -0.95
N LEU A 505 6.13 12.49 -1.75
CA LEU A 505 6.76 12.94 -3.00
C LEU A 505 6.56 11.86 -4.05
N PHE A 506 6.28 12.20 -5.31
CA PHE A 506 6.07 11.21 -6.37
C PHE A 506 6.46 11.73 -7.77
N TYR A 507 6.93 10.85 -8.64
CA TYR A 507 7.58 11.20 -9.90
C TYR A 507 7.33 10.13 -10.97
N GLY A 508 7.64 10.46 -12.22
CA GLY A 508 7.53 9.56 -13.35
C GLY A 508 6.08 9.21 -13.69
N SER A 509 5.79 7.92 -13.89
CA SER A 509 4.45 7.42 -14.20
C SER A 509 3.41 7.73 -13.11
N ASN A 510 3.81 8.01 -11.87
CA ASN A 510 2.87 8.44 -10.81
C ASN A 510 2.12 9.74 -11.16
N TYR A 511 2.59 10.52 -12.13
CA TYR A 511 1.82 11.64 -12.66
C TYR A 511 0.61 11.22 -13.48
N ASN A 512 0.41 9.95 -13.81
CA ASN A 512 -0.78 9.43 -14.52
C ASN A 512 -1.83 8.82 -13.57
N GLY A 513 -1.56 8.83 -12.26
CA GLY A 513 -2.45 8.32 -11.24
C GLY A 513 -1.65 7.83 -10.04
N LEU A 514 -2.27 7.92 -8.86
CA LEU A 514 -1.73 7.29 -7.65
C LEU A 514 -2.64 6.15 -7.22
N PHE A 515 -2.03 5.16 -6.58
CA PHE A 515 -2.71 3.98 -6.08
C PHE A 515 -3.61 4.30 -4.87
N SER A 516 -4.67 3.51 -4.71
CA SER A 516 -5.46 3.52 -3.47
C SER A 516 -4.81 2.67 -2.37
N ALA A 517 -4.18 1.57 -2.79
CA ALA A 517 -3.24 0.76 -2.04
C ALA A 517 -2.30 0.08 -3.06
N GLN A 518 -1.13 -0.36 -2.63
CA GLN A 518 -0.19 -1.10 -3.48
C GLN A 518 0.49 -2.22 -2.69
N VAL A 519 0.68 -3.36 -3.35
CA VAL A 519 1.36 -4.54 -2.81
C VAL A 519 2.61 -4.82 -3.62
N VAL A 520 3.77 -4.81 -2.96
CA VAL A 520 5.09 -4.87 -3.61
C VAL A 520 6.10 -5.62 -2.75
N PRO A 521 7.15 -6.23 -3.32
CA PRO A 521 7.45 -6.29 -4.76
C PRO A 521 6.53 -7.26 -5.51
N ASN A 522 6.40 -7.09 -6.82
CA ASN A 522 5.63 -7.98 -7.70
C ASN A 522 6.37 -9.30 -8.00
N ASP A 523 7.68 -9.38 -7.73
CA ASP A 523 8.46 -10.59 -7.95
C ASP A 523 8.10 -11.69 -6.93
N GLU A 524 7.59 -12.81 -7.44
CA GLU A 524 7.14 -13.93 -6.60
C GLU A 524 8.29 -14.73 -5.94
N LYS A 525 9.51 -14.73 -6.50
CA LYS A 525 10.70 -15.34 -5.87
C LYS A 525 11.17 -14.53 -4.68
N ILE A 526 11.17 -13.21 -4.79
CA ILE A 526 11.50 -12.30 -3.69
C ILE A 526 10.41 -12.38 -2.63
N THR A 527 9.15 -12.30 -3.05
CA THR A 527 7.99 -12.45 -2.17
C THR A 527 8.06 -13.72 -1.33
N LYS A 528 8.41 -14.86 -1.93
CA LYS A 528 8.55 -16.15 -1.21
C LYS A 528 9.56 -16.06 -0.05
N SER A 529 10.65 -15.34 -0.26
CA SER A 529 11.76 -15.25 0.70
C SER A 529 11.51 -14.16 1.75
N TYR A 530 11.09 -12.97 1.32
CA TYR A 530 11.05 -11.75 2.15
C TYR A 530 9.63 -11.26 2.50
N GLY A 531 8.59 -11.83 1.89
CA GLY A 531 7.20 -11.38 2.03
C GLY A 531 6.83 -10.24 1.09
N LYS A 532 5.72 -9.54 1.40
CA LYS A 532 5.27 -8.34 0.67
C LYS A 532 5.13 -7.15 1.64
N LYS A 533 5.29 -5.94 1.12
CA LYS A 533 4.85 -4.70 1.74
C LYS A 533 3.52 -4.28 1.13
N ILE A 534 2.54 -4.00 1.99
CA ILE A 534 1.23 -3.45 1.64
C ILE A 534 1.22 -1.99 2.07
N PHE A 535 1.04 -1.07 1.13
CA PHE A 535 0.86 0.35 1.40
C PHE A 535 -0.59 0.71 1.16
N ALA A 536 -1.27 1.23 2.18
CA ALA A 536 -2.64 1.69 2.10
C ALA A 536 -2.68 3.21 2.29
N PHE A 537 -3.45 3.92 1.46
CA PHE A 537 -3.52 5.38 1.45
C PHE A 537 -4.92 5.93 1.79
N PRO A 538 -5.56 5.50 2.89
CA PRO A 538 -6.96 5.80 3.14
C PRO A 538 -7.23 7.29 3.36
N ASP A 539 -6.30 8.03 3.98
CA ASP A 539 -6.46 9.45 4.29
C ASP A 539 -6.62 10.27 2.99
N ARG A 540 -5.76 10.02 2.00
CA ARG A 540 -5.85 10.61 0.65
C ARG A 540 -7.12 10.18 -0.08
N ILE A 541 -7.50 8.90 0.01
CA ILE A 541 -8.70 8.38 -0.66
C ILE A 541 -9.98 8.99 -0.07
N LEU A 542 -10.06 9.15 1.25
CA LEU A 542 -11.19 9.79 1.91
C LEU A 542 -11.31 11.26 1.47
N GLU A 543 -10.20 12.00 1.47
CA GLU A 543 -10.20 13.40 1.01
C GLU A 543 -10.58 13.53 -0.46
N MET A 544 -10.08 12.64 -1.32
CA MET A 544 -10.53 12.56 -2.72
C MET A 544 -12.04 12.33 -2.80
N MET A 545 -12.59 11.40 -2.02
CA MET A 545 -14.02 11.06 -2.02
C MET A 545 -14.91 12.21 -1.52
N ARG A 546 -14.44 13.00 -0.55
CA ARG A 546 -15.16 14.18 -0.01
C ARG A 546 -15.34 15.28 -1.06
N ASN A 547 -14.33 15.47 -1.90
CA ASN A 547 -14.26 16.59 -2.85
C ASN A 547 -14.64 16.19 -4.28
N LYS A 548 -14.72 14.90 -4.59
CA LYS A 548 -15.06 14.44 -5.93
C LYS A 548 -16.47 14.91 -6.33
N PRO A 549 -16.63 15.51 -7.53
CA PRO A 549 -17.94 15.88 -8.03
C PRO A 549 -18.91 14.70 -8.07
N LYS A 550 -20.15 14.97 -7.69
CA LYS A 550 -21.22 13.98 -7.59
C LYS A 550 -21.78 13.68 -8.98
N MET A 551 -21.76 12.41 -9.39
CA MET A 551 -22.15 12.00 -10.75
C MET A 551 -23.64 11.68 -10.84
N GLN A 552 -24.32 12.16 -11.88
CA GLN A 552 -25.76 11.95 -12.13
C GLN A 552 -26.12 10.47 -12.14
N ILE A 553 -25.34 9.64 -12.83
CA ILE A 553 -25.58 8.19 -12.96
C ILE A 553 -25.70 7.47 -11.62
N SER A 554 -24.96 7.91 -10.59
CA SER A 554 -25.05 7.31 -9.26
C SER A 554 -26.42 7.57 -8.63
N PHE A 555 -27.00 8.76 -8.83
CA PHE A 555 -28.33 9.10 -8.33
C PHE A 555 -29.43 8.39 -9.11
N GLU A 556 -29.30 8.25 -10.42
CA GLU A 556 -30.25 7.45 -11.24
C GLU A 556 -30.23 5.97 -10.83
N THR A 557 -29.04 5.45 -10.53
CA THR A 557 -28.87 4.02 -10.20
C THR A 557 -29.36 3.69 -8.78
N PHE A 558 -28.97 4.47 -7.78
CA PHE A 558 -29.20 4.13 -6.36
C PHE A 558 -30.34 4.93 -5.71
N GLY A 559 -30.76 6.03 -6.32
CA GLY A 559 -31.74 6.96 -5.78
C GLY A 559 -31.14 7.98 -4.79
N LYS A 560 -31.77 9.16 -4.73
CA LYS A 560 -31.31 10.31 -3.92
C LYS A 560 -31.08 9.97 -2.45
N ALA A 561 -32.02 9.28 -1.80
CA ALA A 561 -31.93 8.99 -0.36
C ALA A 561 -30.72 8.10 0.01
N ARG A 562 -30.39 7.11 -0.83
CA ARG A 562 -29.22 6.24 -0.60
C ARG A 562 -27.92 6.98 -0.85
N MET A 563 -27.85 7.76 -1.94
CA MET A 563 -26.68 8.59 -2.21
C MET A 563 -26.45 9.62 -1.10
N GLN A 564 -27.52 10.19 -0.52
CA GLN A 564 -27.42 11.08 0.64
C GLN A 564 -26.75 10.40 1.83
N ARG A 565 -27.24 9.24 2.25
CA ARG A 565 -26.63 8.44 3.33
C ARG A 565 -25.16 8.10 3.05
N TYR A 566 -24.83 7.73 1.81
CA TYR A 566 -23.46 7.39 1.42
C TYR A 566 -22.50 8.58 1.59
N TYR A 567 -22.89 9.77 1.12
CA TYR A 567 -22.04 10.96 1.31
C TYR A 567 -22.03 11.47 2.75
N GLU A 568 -23.13 11.33 3.51
CA GLU A 568 -23.14 11.62 4.95
C GLU A 568 -22.11 10.77 5.71
N LEU A 569 -21.96 9.49 5.33
CA LEU A 569 -20.93 8.62 5.88
C LEU A 569 -19.52 9.15 5.58
N ILE A 570 -19.25 9.52 4.33
CA ILE A 570 -17.95 10.06 3.87
C ILE A 570 -17.60 11.39 4.55
N LEU A 571 -18.59 12.27 4.71
CA LEU A 571 -18.40 13.63 5.23
C LEU A 571 -18.36 13.68 6.76
N HIS A 572 -19.12 12.81 7.44
CA HIS A 572 -19.36 12.96 8.88
C HIS A 572 -19.08 11.71 9.72
N GLN A 573 -18.84 10.54 9.11
CA GLN A 573 -18.61 9.27 9.83
C GLN A 573 -17.26 8.65 9.49
N GLU A 574 -16.21 9.47 9.53
CA GLU A 574 -14.83 9.11 9.21
C GLU A 574 -14.35 7.80 9.85
N LYS A 575 -14.58 7.62 11.16
CA LYS A 575 -14.20 6.37 11.87
C LYS A 575 -14.85 5.12 11.26
N LEU A 576 -16.12 5.23 10.88
CA LEU A 576 -16.84 4.12 10.27
C LEU A 576 -16.30 3.86 8.85
N TRP A 577 -16.04 4.91 8.08
CA TRP A 577 -15.44 4.80 6.75
C TRP A 577 -14.07 4.12 6.78
N TYR A 578 -13.19 4.46 7.73
CA TYR A 578 -11.89 3.77 7.87
C TYR A 578 -12.03 2.28 8.14
N GLU A 579 -13.02 1.88 8.94
CA GLU A 579 -13.25 0.45 9.18
C GLU A 579 -13.78 -0.25 7.93
N ILE A 580 -14.62 0.41 7.12
CA ILE A 580 -15.04 -0.11 5.81
C ILE A 580 -13.83 -0.27 4.90
N TYR A 581 -13.01 0.78 4.74
CA TYR A 581 -11.81 0.75 3.89
C TYR A 581 -10.82 -0.35 4.33
N LYS A 582 -10.60 -0.53 5.64
CA LYS A 582 -9.75 -1.63 6.15
C LYS A 582 -10.29 -2.99 5.71
N ILE A 583 -11.60 -3.18 5.74
CA ILE A 583 -12.21 -4.47 5.38
C ILE A 583 -12.20 -4.68 3.87
N THR A 584 -12.61 -3.68 3.08
CA THR A 584 -12.83 -3.84 1.64
C THR A 584 -11.55 -3.64 0.82
N THR A 585 -10.69 -2.70 1.20
CA THR A 585 -9.43 -2.41 0.51
C THR A 585 -8.26 -3.18 1.11
N ASN A 586 -7.93 -3.00 2.41
CA ASN A 586 -6.80 -3.76 2.97
C ASN A 586 -7.10 -5.26 2.97
N GLY A 587 -8.35 -5.66 3.26
CA GLY A 587 -8.77 -7.07 3.19
C GLY A 587 -8.60 -7.68 1.80
N HIS A 588 -8.80 -6.90 0.73
CA HIS A 588 -8.50 -7.31 -0.64
C HIS A 588 -6.99 -7.57 -0.81
N GLU A 589 -6.13 -6.64 -0.40
CA GLU A 589 -4.66 -6.81 -0.52
C GLU A 589 -4.14 -8.06 0.22
N TYR A 590 -4.65 -8.33 1.43
CA TYR A 590 -4.34 -9.59 2.12
C TYR A 590 -4.97 -10.81 1.45
N GLY A 591 -6.13 -10.64 0.82
CA GLY A 591 -6.84 -11.71 0.11
C GLY A 591 -6.03 -12.31 -1.03
N HIS A 592 -5.21 -11.52 -1.73
CA HIS A 592 -4.29 -12.00 -2.78
C HIS A 592 -3.30 -13.06 -2.27
N ILE A 593 -2.91 -12.99 -1.00
CA ILE A 593 -1.94 -13.90 -0.36
C ILE A 593 -2.55 -15.29 -0.12
N LEU A 594 -3.87 -15.36 0.03
CA LEU A 594 -4.55 -16.59 0.39
C LEU A 594 -4.57 -17.59 -0.78
N TRP A 595 -4.47 -18.87 -0.45
CA TRP A 595 -4.63 -20.00 -1.38
C TRP A 595 -3.61 -20.08 -2.52
N MET A 596 -2.48 -19.40 -2.40
CA MET A 596 -1.43 -19.36 -3.41
C MET A 596 -0.25 -20.27 -3.04
N GLU A 597 0.20 -21.10 -3.98
CA GLU A 597 1.49 -21.80 -4.02
C GLU A 597 2.20 -21.50 -5.36
N GLU A 598 3.49 -21.81 -5.47
CA GLU A 598 4.39 -21.45 -6.60
C GLU A 598 3.86 -21.78 -8.00
N ASP A 599 3.13 -22.89 -8.17
CA ASP A 599 2.60 -23.35 -9.46
C ASP A 599 1.11 -23.06 -9.66
N THR A 600 0.46 -22.34 -8.73
CA THR A 600 -1.00 -22.12 -8.70
C THR A 600 -1.45 -21.34 -9.92
N GLN A 601 -0.88 -20.16 -10.14
CA GLN A 601 -1.21 -19.30 -11.28
C GLN A 601 -0.99 -20.04 -12.60
N VAL A 602 0.13 -20.73 -12.77
CA VAL A 602 0.43 -21.46 -14.01
C VAL A 602 -0.60 -22.56 -14.28
N LYS A 603 -0.97 -23.33 -13.26
CA LYS A 603 -1.94 -24.44 -13.40
C LYS A 603 -3.37 -23.96 -13.61
N MET A 604 -3.74 -22.84 -13.00
CA MET A 604 -5.11 -22.31 -13.05
C MET A 604 -5.34 -21.39 -14.26
N ASN A 605 -4.30 -21.00 -15.00
CA ASN A 605 -4.40 -20.03 -16.10
C ASN A 605 -4.38 -20.65 -17.50
N ALA A 606 -4.76 -21.92 -17.68
CA ALA A 606 -4.74 -22.55 -19.00
C ALA A 606 -5.72 -21.87 -19.99
N SER A 607 -6.79 -21.28 -19.50
CA SER A 607 -7.76 -20.48 -20.27
C SER A 607 -7.48 -18.97 -20.31
N GLY A 608 -6.46 -18.47 -19.61
CA GLY A 608 -6.20 -17.03 -19.46
C GLY A 608 -7.10 -16.30 -18.45
N MET A 609 -7.97 -17.01 -17.72
CA MET A 609 -8.97 -16.42 -16.82
C MET A 609 -8.49 -16.24 -15.37
N PHE A 610 -7.23 -16.55 -15.05
CA PHE A 610 -6.75 -16.52 -13.67
C PHE A 610 -6.85 -15.14 -13.01
N LYS A 611 -6.47 -14.07 -13.71
CA LYS A 611 -6.57 -12.72 -13.14
C LYS A 611 -8.01 -12.35 -12.80
N ASN A 612 -8.98 -12.77 -13.60
CA ASN A 612 -10.39 -12.44 -13.41
C ASN A 612 -10.97 -13.06 -12.12
N ILE A 613 -10.54 -14.27 -11.77
CA ILE A 613 -10.95 -14.93 -10.51
C ILE A 613 -10.15 -14.40 -9.31
N GLU A 614 -8.92 -13.97 -9.52
CA GLU A 614 -8.00 -13.52 -8.48
C GLU A 614 -8.49 -12.24 -7.78
N GLU A 615 -8.97 -11.25 -8.52
CA GLU A 615 -9.59 -10.03 -7.95
C GLU A 615 -10.81 -10.36 -7.07
N PHE A 616 -11.68 -11.26 -7.56
CA PHE A 616 -12.83 -11.72 -6.79
C PHE A 616 -12.41 -12.49 -5.54
N LYS A 617 -11.40 -13.37 -5.62
CA LYS A 617 -10.83 -14.08 -4.46
C LYS A 617 -10.31 -13.10 -3.42
N ALA A 618 -9.60 -12.08 -3.85
CA ALA A 618 -9.02 -11.06 -2.98
C ALA A 618 -10.11 -10.35 -2.17
N THR A 619 -11.07 -9.71 -2.84
CA THR A 619 -12.17 -8.99 -2.18
C THR A 619 -13.04 -9.90 -1.32
N SER A 620 -13.45 -11.06 -1.85
CA SER A 620 -14.30 -12.01 -1.10
C SER A 620 -13.58 -12.64 0.10
N GLY A 621 -12.26 -12.80 0.04
CA GLY A 621 -11.44 -13.24 1.18
C GLY A 621 -11.44 -12.23 2.32
N GLY A 622 -11.25 -10.95 2.00
CA GLY A 622 -11.39 -9.84 2.95
C GLY A 622 -12.77 -9.82 3.63
N LEU A 623 -13.83 -9.95 2.83
CA LEU A 623 -15.21 -9.99 3.32
C LEU A 623 -15.47 -11.21 4.22
N CYS A 624 -15.06 -12.42 3.80
CA CYS A 624 -15.26 -13.62 4.59
C CYS A 624 -14.49 -13.57 5.91
N GLY A 625 -13.27 -13.00 5.92
CA GLY A 625 -12.54 -12.80 7.18
C GLY A 625 -13.24 -11.82 8.12
N PHE A 626 -13.87 -10.77 7.57
CA PHE A 626 -14.74 -9.90 8.36
C PHE A 626 -15.98 -10.64 8.89
N PHE A 627 -16.68 -11.42 8.07
CA PHE A 627 -17.89 -12.16 8.47
C PHE A 627 -17.63 -13.21 9.56
N LEU A 628 -16.47 -13.86 9.53
CA LEU A 628 -16.05 -14.86 10.52
C LEU A 628 -15.44 -14.24 11.78
N SER A 629 -15.24 -12.92 11.80
CA SER A 629 -14.78 -12.19 12.99
C SER A 629 -15.95 -11.82 13.90
N ASN A 630 -15.64 -11.46 15.15
CA ASN A 630 -16.64 -10.91 16.10
C ASN A 630 -17.23 -9.54 15.67
N ARG A 631 -16.85 -9.02 14.50
CA ARG A 631 -17.24 -7.71 13.98
C ARG A 631 -18.24 -7.80 12.83
N GLY A 632 -18.55 -9.00 12.34
CA GLY A 632 -19.36 -9.28 11.14
C GLY A 632 -20.87 -9.00 11.26
N GLU A 633 -21.31 -8.10 12.14
CA GLU A 633 -22.72 -7.79 12.41
C GLU A 633 -22.96 -6.27 12.66
N GLY A 634 -24.23 -5.87 12.78
CA GLY A 634 -24.61 -4.49 13.12
C GLY A 634 -24.44 -3.47 11.97
N ALA A 635 -24.22 -2.20 12.33
CA ALA A 635 -24.15 -1.10 11.36
C ALA A 635 -22.96 -1.22 10.40
N LEU A 636 -21.79 -1.64 10.90
CA LEU A 636 -20.60 -1.84 10.08
C LEU A 636 -20.83 -2.92 9.01
N PHE A 637 -21.49 -4.03 9.36
CA PHE A 637 -21.85 -5.08 8.42
C PHE A 637 -22.72 -4.58 7.27
N GLN A 638 -23.68 -3.71 7.57
CA GLN A 638 -24.56 -3.11 6.57
C GLN A 638 -23.78 -2.20 5.61
N GLU A 639 -22.94 -1.32 6.13
CA GLU A 639 -22.18 -0.38 5.30
C GLU A 639 -21.09 -1.08 4.46
N VAL A 640 -20.44 -2.14 4.97
CA VAL A 640 -19.44 -2.92 4.21
C VAL A 640 -20.07 -3.61 3.00
N LEU A 641 -21.23 -4.25 3.17
CA LEU A 641 -21.92 -4.90 2.05
C LEU A 641 -22.46 -3.88 1.06
N PHE A 642 -22.97 -2.74 1.54
CA PHE A 642 -23.41 -1.66 0.66
C PHE A 642 -22.25 -1.07 -0.15
N ASP A 643 -21.11 -0.76 0.47
CA ASP A 643 -19.89 -0.28 -0.18
C ASP A 643 -19.40 -1.26 -1.25
N THR A 644 -19.38 -2.56 -0.93
CA THR A 644 -18.98 -3.63 -1.87
C THR A 644 -19.85 -3.63 -3.12
N LEU A 645 -21.18 -3.59 -2.96
CA LEU A 645 -22.12 -3.60 -4.09
C LEU A 645 -22.06 -2.28 -4.89
N MET A 646 -21.93 -1.13 -4.22
CA MET A 646 -21.74 0.17 -4.86
C MET A 646 -20.49 0.19 -5.75
N ARG A 647 -19.36 -0.33 -5.24
CA ARG A 647 -18.12 -0.48 -6.02
C ARG A 647 -18.32 -1.40 -7.21
N ALA A 648 -18.95 -2.57 -7.01
CA ALA A 648 -19.22 -3.53 -8.07
C ALA A 648 -20.04 -2.95 -9.24
N VAL A 649 -21.04 -2.10 -8.96
CA VAL A 649 -21.77 -1.34 -9.99
C VAL A 649 -20.84 -0.40 -10.76
N GLY A 650 -19.97 0.33 -10.04
CA GLY A 650 -19.00 1.24 -10.66
C GLY A 650 -18.05 0.54 -11.63
N LEU A 651 -17.66 -0.71 -11.34
CA LEU A 651 -16.76 -1.52 -12.16
C LEU A 651 -17.36 -1.90 -13.54
N ILE A 652 -18.67 -1.79 -13.73
CA ILE A 652 -19.31 -1.99 -15.06
C ILE A 652 -18.74 -1.00 -16.09
N ALA A 653 -18.33 0.19 -15.67
CA ALA A 653 -17.72 1.21 -16.52
C ALA A 653 -16.42 0.74 -17.21
N TRP A 654 -15.83 -0.36 -16.76
CA TRP A 654 -14.58 -0.92 -17.27
C TRP A 654 -14.78 -2.04 -18.30
N ARG A 655 -16.03 -2.30 -18.74
CA ARG A 655 -16.40 -3.35 -19.71
C ARG A 655 -15.54 -3.41 -20.98
N GLU A 656 -15.10 -2.26 -21.47
CA GLU A 656 -14.32 -2.10 -22.71
C GLU A 656 -12.85 -1.73 -22.48
N GLN A 657 -12.36 -1.80 -21.24
CA GLN A 657 -10.97 -1.48 -20.89
C GLN A 657 -10.21 -2.78 -20.59
N ASP A 658 -9.51 -3.31 -21.59
CA ASP A 658 -8.85 -4.63 -21.49
C ASP A 658 -7.80 -4.71 -20.36
N GLU A 659 -7.16 -3.59 -20.04
CA GLU A 659 -6.14 -3.49 -18.99
C GLU A 659 -6.71 -3.76 -17.59
N VAL A 660 -7.95 -3.32 -17.33
CA VAL A 660 -8.67 -3.44 -16.06
C VAL A 660 -9.87 -4.38 -16.13
N LEU A 661 -9.91 -5.23 -17.17
CA LEU A 661 -10.95 -6.24 -17.36
C LEU A 661 -11.13 -7.20 -16.16
N PRO A 662 -10.08 -7.61 -15.42
CA PRO A 662 -10.24 -8.45 -14.22
C PRO A 662 -11.22 -7.88 -13.19
N TYR A 663 -11.18 -6.58 -12.94
CA TYR A 663 -12.08 -5.91 -12.02
C TYR A 663 -13.52 -5.80 -12.56
N TYR A 664 -13.71 -5.73 -13.89
CA TYR A 664 -15.05 -5.85 -14.47
C TYR A 664 -15.66 -7.22 -14.12
N TYR A 665 -14.89 -8.31 -14.27
CA TYR A 665 -15.34 -9.66 -13.92
C TYR A 665 -15.61 -9.81 -12.42
N GLU A 666 -14.75 -9.25 -11.56
CA GLU A 666 -14.97 -9.16 -10.12
C GLU A 666 -16.32 -8.49 -9.80
N GLY A 667 -16.56 -7.31 -10.38
CA GLY A 667 -17.80 -6.57 -10.21
C GLY A 667 -19.02 -7.39 -10.62
N LEU A 668 -18.96 -8.08 -11.76
CA LEU A 668 -20.04 -8.97 -12.19
C LEU A 668 -20.31 -10.12 -11.19
N MET A 669 -19.27 -10.76 -10.65
CA MET A 669 -19.44 -11.85 -9.68
C MET A 669 -20.05 -11.36 -8.37
N HIS A 670 -19.68 -10.18 -7.87
CA HIS A 670 -20.33 -9.56 -6.71
C HIS A 670 -21.79 -9.20 -6.98
N LEU A 671 -22.10 -8.65 -8.17
CA LEU A 671 -23.48 -8.36 -8.56
C LEU A 671 -24.31 -9.65 -8.68
N CYS A 672 -23.78 -10.73 -9.26
CA CYS A 672 -24.44 -12.03 -9.28
C CYS A 672 -24.80 -12.48 -7.86
N GLY A 673 -23.88 -12.40 -6.89
CA GLY A 673 -24.21 -12.71 -5.50
C GLY A 673 -25.30 -11.83 -4.91
N GLY A 674 -25.28 -10.53 -5.23
CA GLY A 674 -26.35 -9.60 -4.86
C GLY A 674 -27.72 -10.03 -5.40
N PHE A 675 -27.82 -10.40 -6.68
CA PHE A 675 -29.07 -10.84 -7.30
C PHE A 675 -29.51 -12.24 -6.83
N ASP A 676 -28.57 -13.19 -6.73
CA ASP A 676 -28.84 -14.59 -6.36
C ASP A 676 -29.29 -14.71 -4.89
N SER A 677 -28.77 -13.85 -4.01
CA SER A 677 -29.21 -13.76 -2.60
C SER A 677 -30.54 -13.04 -2.40
N GLY A 678 -31.06 -12.35 -3.43
CA GLY A 678 -32.24 -11.50 -3.35
C GLY A 678 -31.99 -10.12 -2.73
N VAL A 679 -30.74 -9.76 -2.46
CA VAL A 679 -30.36 -8.42 -1.99
C VAL A 679 -30.56 -7.37 -3.08
N LEU A 680 -30.23 -7.70 -4.33
CA LEU A 680 -30.43 -6.86 -5.49
C LEU A 680 -31.65 -7.29 -6.28
N ASP A 681 -32.42 -6.31 -6.73
CA ASP A 681 -33.51 -6.52 -7.67
C ASP A 681 -33.59 -5.37 -8.67
N PHE A 682 -33.88 -5.70 -9.92
CA PHE A 682 -33.95 -4.76 -11.02
C PHE A 682 -35.00 -5.21 -12.01
N ASP A 683 -35.74 -4.23 -12.52
CA ASP A 683 -36.78 -4.42 -13.51
C ASP A 683 -36.85 -3.14 -14.35
N ARG A 684 -36.59 -3.30 -15.66
CA ARG A 684 -36.49 -2.20 -16.62
C ARG A 684 -37.84 -1.49 -16.81
N ASP A 685 -38.94 -2.21 -16.62
CA ASP A 685 -40.30 -1.74 -16.88
C ASP A 685 -40.94 -1.03 -15.67
N ARG A 686 -40.23 -0.92 -14.54
CA ARG A 686 -40.69 -0.16 -13.39
C ARG A 686 -40.78 1.33 -13.72
N LYS A 687 -41.79 1.98 -13.13
CA LYS A 687 -42.03 3.43 -13.25
C LYS A 687 -40.79 4.27 -12.91
N GLU A 688 -39.97 3.79 -11.98
CA GLU A 688 -38.64 4.32 -11.70
C GLU A 688 -37.61 3.20 -11.93
N THR A 689 -36.99 3.17 -13.11
CA THR A 689 -35.96 2.20 -13.48
C THR A 689 -34.68 2.43 -12.68
N ARG A 690 -34.57 1.81 -11.50
CA ARG A 690 -33.39 1.91 -10.61
C ARG A 690 -33.10 0.60 -9.90
N LEU A 691 -31.87 0.45 -9.40
CA LEU A 691 -31.46 -0.72 -8.63
C LEU A 691 -32.12 -0.70 -7.24
N GLN A 692 -32.85 -1.77 -6.92
CA GLN A 692 -33.38 -1.99 -5.59
C GLN A 692 -32.36 -2.77 -4.76
N ILE A 693 -32.14 -2.31 -3.53
CA ILE A 693 -31.25 -2.92 -2.55
C ILE A 693 -32.09 -3.20 -1.30
N HIS A 694 -32.24 -4.49 -1.00
CA HIS A 694 -32.97 -5.02 0.14
C HIS A 694 -32.00 -5.34 1.27
N SER A 695 -31.59 -4.31 2.03
CA SER A 695 -30.58 -4.43 3.10
C SER A 695 -30.95 -5.43 4.21
N GLN A 696 -32.24 -5.71 4.39
CA GLN A 696 -32.71 -6.76 5.31
C GLN A 696 -32.28 -8.18 4.87
N GLU A 697 -31.98 -8.38 3.59
CA GLU A 697 -31.53 -9.67 3.02
C GLU A 697 -30.00 -9.82 3.06
N PHE A 698 -29.24 -8.84 3.54
CA PHE A 698 -27.78 -8.92 3.66
C PHE A 698 -27.25 -10.18 4.38
N PRO A 699 -27.93 -10.74 5.41
CA PRO A 699 -27.52 -12.02 5.97
C PRO A 699 -27.48 -13.18 4.95
N ARG A 700 -28.38 -13.19 3.95
CA ARG A 700 -28.34 -14.18 2.86
C ARG A 700 -27.17 -13.98 1.92
N LEU A 701 -26.81 -12.71 1.65
CA LEU A 701 -25.62 -12.41 0.87
C LEU A 701 -24.33 -12.84 1.59
N ARG A 702 -24.27 -12.69 2.92
CA ARG A 702 -23.17 -13.24 3.73
C ARG A 702 -23.08 -14.77 3.57
N GLU A 703 -24.20 -15.48 3.66
CA GLU A 703 -24.24 -16.93 3.47
C GLU A 703 -23.78 -17.33 2.05
N TRP A 704 -24.22 -16.59 1.03
CA TRP A 704 -23.76 -16.76 -0.34
C TRP A 704 -22.24 -16.59 -0.45
N TYR A 705 -21.67 -15.53 0.13
CA TYR A 705 -20.22 -15.32 0.13
C TYR A 705 -19.47 -16.47 0.80
N LEU A 706 -19.91 -16.92 1.99
CA LEU A 706 -19.25 -18.02 2.70
C LEU A 706 -19.32 -19.34 1.91
N GLU A 707 -20.44 -19.64 1.26
CA GLU A 707 -20.61 -20.84 0.44
C GLU A 707 -19.72 -20.80 -0.81
N TYR A 708 -19.79 -19.71 -1.58
CA TYR A 708 -19.05 -19.61 -2.83
C TYR A 708 -17.55 -19.42 -2.58
N TYR A 709 -17.16 -18.75 -1.50
CA TYR A 709 -15.75 -18.68 -1.12
C TYR A 709 -15.19 -20.04 -0.69
N GLN A 710 -15.98 -20.91 -0.03
CA GLN A 710 -15.56 -22.30 0.23
C GLN A 710 -15.32 -23.07 -1.07
N LYS A 711 -16.21 -22.91 -2.07
CA LYS A 711 -16.03 -23.52 -3.40
C LYS A 711 -14.78 -22.97 -4.09
N LEU A 712 -14.54 -21.67 -3.97
CA LEU A 712 -13.37 -20.99 -4.52
C LEU A 712 -12.07 -21.49 -3.88
N ALA A 713 -12.01 -21.56 -2.55
CA ALA A 713 -10.86 -22.08 -1.81
C ALA A 713 -10.56 -23.53 -2.22
N LYS A 714 -11.58 -24.38 -2.37
CA LYS A 714 -11.41 -25.75 -2.90
C LYS A 714 -10.89 -25.74 -4.34
N HIS A 715 -11.37 -24.83 -5.17
CA HIS A 715 -10.94 -24.68 -6.57
C HIS A 715 -9.46 -24.34 -6.69
N TYR A 716 -8.98 -23.42 -5.84
CA TYR A 716 -7.56 -23.07 -5.72
C TYR A 716 -6.72 -24.24 -5.16
N ALA A 717 -7.18 -24.90 -4.09
CA ALA A 717 -6.48 -26.06 -3.53
C ALA A 717 -6.35 -27.21 -4.55
N ASP A 718 -7.37 -27.42 -5.39
CA ASP A 718 -7.34 -28.40 -6.47
C ASP A 718 -6.58 -27.92 -7.73
N LYS A 719 -6.19 -26.64 -7.77
CA LYS A 719 -5.52 -25.98 -8.90
C LYS A 719 -6.23 -26.19 -10.24
N LYS A 720 -7.56 -26.13 -10.22
CA LYS A 720 -8.41 -26.27 -11.40
C LYS A 720 -8.38 -24.99 -12.24
N ASP A 721 -8.52 -25.11 -13.55
CA ASP A 721 -8.55 -23.95 -14.44
C ASP A 721 -9.60 -22.92 -14.00
N ALA A 722 -9.22 -21.64 -13.97
CA ALA A 722 -10.01 -20.53 -13.46
C ALA A 722 -11.35 -20.37 -14.19
N LYS A 723 -11.40 -20.70 -15.49
CA LYS A 723 -12.62 -20.58 -16.31
C LYS A 723 -13.77 -21.39 -15.74
N ILE A 724 -13.51 -22.56 -15.16
CA ILE A 724 -14.55 -23.42 -14.59
C ILE A 724 -15.34 -22.70 -13.50
N TYR A 725 -14.68 -21.87 -12.69
CA TYR A 725 -15.33 -21.10 -11.63
C TYR A 725 -15.99 -19.83 -12.19
N VAL A 726 -15.34 -19.14 -13.12
CA VAL A 726 -15.91 -17.96 -13.81
C VAL A 726 -17.22 -18.31 -14.52
N ASP A 727 -17.29 -19.49 -15.15
CA ASP A 727 -18.46 -20.00 -15.87
C ASP A 727 -19.65 -20.31 -14.95
N PHE A 728 -19.51 -20.25 -13.61
CA PHE A 728 -20.67 -20.26 -12.71
C PHE A 728 -21.49 -18.98 -12.80
N PHE A 729 -20.87 -17.88 -13.20
CA PHE A 729 -21.46 -16.54 -13.12
C PHE A 729 -21.53 -15.82 -14.45
N ILE A 730 -20.56 -16.06 -15.34
CA ILE A 730 -20.32 -15.22 -16.52
C ILE A 730 -20.20 -16.10 -17.76
N GLU A 731 -20.89 -15.70 -18.82
CA GLU A 731 -20.77 -16.27 -20.16
C GLU A 731 -20.29 -15.18 -21.12
N GLY A 732 -19.09 -15.36 -21.68
CA GLY A 732 -18.45 -14.29 -22.46
C GLY A 732 -18.11 -13.09 -21.57
N LYS A 733 -18.72 -11.92 -21.84
CA LYS A 733 -18.56 -10.69 -21.01
C LYS A 733 -19.84 -10.34 -20.24
N ASP A 734 -20.83 -11.24 -20.17
CA ASP A 734 -22.13 -10.95 -19.59
C ASP A 734 -22.50 -11.96 -18.47
N PRO A 735 -23.22 -11.52 -17.42
CA PRO A 735 -23.71 -12.43 -16.38
C PRO A 735 -24.63 -13.52 -16.95
N ILE A 736 -24.60 -14.72 -16.37
CA ILE A 736 -25.55 -15.81 -16.67
C ILE A 736 -26.91 -15.50 -16.04
N SER A 737 -26.91 -14.94 -14.82
CA SER A 737 -28.13 -14.53 -14.12
C SER A 737 -28.90 -13.48 -14.94
N ARG A 738 -30.14 -13.79 -15.32
CA ARG A 738 -30.96 -12.95 -16.21
C ARG A 738 -31.14 -11.53 -15.66
N LYS A 739 -31.53 -11.38 -14.39
CA LYS A 739 -31.73 -10.06 -13.77
C LYS A 739 -30.44 -9.26 -13.67
N CYS A 740 -29.33 -9.93 -13.34
CA CYS A 740 -28.01 -9.31 -13.31
C CYS A 740 -27.61 -8.80 -14.71
N ARG A 741 -27.79 -9.62 -15.74
CA ARG A 741 -27.54 -9.26 -17.15
C ARG A 741 -28.37 -8.06 -17.59
N GLU A 742 -29.67 -8.07 -17.30
CA GLU A 742 -30.58 -6.96 -17.63
C GLU A 742 -30.13 -5.64 -16.96
N PHE A 743 -29.73 -5.68 -15.70
CA PHE A 743 -29.19 -4.50 -14.99
C PHE A 743 -27.85 -4.02 -15.56
N VAL A 744 -26.90 -4.93 -15.81
CA VAL A 744 -25.56 -4.58 -16.33
C VAL A 744 -25.67 -3.91 -17.71
N GLN A 745 -26.54 -4.42 -18.57
CA GLN A 745 -26.81 -3.82 -19.88
C GLN A 745 -27.41 -2.42 -19.74
N TRP A 746 -28.43 -2.27 -18.89
CA TRP A 746 -29.04 -0.96 -18.62
C TRP A 746 -28.02 0.05 -18.08
N TYR A 747 -27.22 -0.34 -17.07
CA TYR A 747 -26.23 0.55 -16.48
C TYR A 747 -25.16 0.96 -17.50
N TRP A 748 -24.71 0.04 -18.34
CA TRP A 748 -23.77 0.35 -19.41
C TRP A 748 -24.34 1.36 -20.41
N GLU A 749 -25.60 1.21 -20.83
CA GLU A 749 -26.30 2.19 -21.67
C GLU A 749 -26.35 3.58 -20.99
N GLN A 750 -26.67 3.64 -19.69
CA GLN A 750 -26.67 4.89 -18.93
C GLN A 750 -25.25 5.49 -18.80
N TYR A 751 -24.24 4.66 -18.59
CA TYR A 751 -22.86 5.12 -18.48
C TYR A 751 -22.38 5.77 -19.79
N GLN A 752 -22.74 5.18 -20.93
CA GLN A 752 -22.44 5.75 -22.24
C GLN A 752 -23.12 7.10 -22.47
N SER A 753 -24.37 7.27 -22.02
CA SER A 753 -25.15 8.50 -22.23
C SER A 753 -24.83 9.61 -21.22
N MET A 754 -24.83 9.30 -19.93
CA MET A 754 -24.82 10.29 -18.83
C MET A 754 -23.72 10.04 -17.79
N GLY A 755 -22.79 9.10 -18.02
CA GLY A 755 -21.72 8.76 -17.07
C GLY A 755 -20.79 9.93 -16.69
N ARG A 756 -20.84 11.04 -17.45
CA ARG A 756 -20.06 12.27 -17.23
C ARG A 756 -20.89 13.45 -16.73
N GLU A 757 -22.21 13.30 -16.64
CA GLU A 757 -23.07 14.38 -16.17
C GLU A 757 -22.94 14.54 -14.66
N LEU A 758 -22.80 15.79 -14.21
CA LEU A 758 -22.77 16.13 -12.80
C LEU A 758 -24.20 16.26 -12.27
N TRP A 759 -24.42 15.73 -11.06
CA TRP A 759 -25.69 15.85 -10.36
C TRP A 759 -26.00 17.33 -10.04
N GLN A 760 -27.16 17.81 -10.51
CA GLN A 760 -27.61 19.21 -10.35
C GLN A 760 -28.58 19.43 -9.19
N GLY A 761 -29.07 18.38 -8.53
CA GLY A 761 -30.08 18.51 -7.49
C GLY A 761 -29.54 18.96 -6.14
N GLU A 762 -30.34 19.69 -5.36
CA GLU A 762 -29.96 20.16 -4.02
C GLU A 762 -29.61 19.01 -3.08
N PHE A 763 -28.46 19.15 -2.42
CA PHE A 763 -28.00 18.31 -1.33
C PHE A 763 -28.30 19.04 -0.01
N LEU A 764 -28.94 18.35 0.94
CA LEU A 764 -29.13 18.92 2.27
C LEU A 764 -27.75 19.08 2.93
N ASN A 765 -27.46 20.28 3.42
CA ASN A 765 -26.21 20.72 4.06
C ASN A 765 -24.99 20.90 3.13
N GLN A 766 -24.99 22.00 2.37
CA GLN A 766 -23.76 22.79 2.18
C GLN A 766 -23.54 23.63 3.45
N GLY A 767 -23.07 23.00 4.53
CA GLY A 767 -22.31 23.74 5.53
C GLY A 767 -20.96 24.04 4.91
N GLY A 768 -20.66 25.31 4.65
CA GLY A 768 -19.41 25.73 4.03
C GLY A 768 -18.20 25.11 4.73
N PHE A 769 -17.26 24.63 3.92
CA PHE A 769 -15.92 24.22 4.34
C PHE A 769 -15.18 25.35 5.05
#